data_AF-A0A7C5ZGM1-F1
#
_entry.id   AF-A0A7C5ZGM1-F1
#
_cell.length_a   1.000
_cell.length_b   1.000
_cell.length_c   1.000
_cell.angle_alpha   90.00
_cell.angle_beta   90.00
_cell.angle_gamma   90.00
#
_symmetry.space_group_name_H-M   'P 1'
#
loop_
_entity.id
_entity.type
_entity.pdbx_description
1 polymer ?
#
loop_
_entity_poly.entity_id
_entity_poly.type
_entity_poly.pdbx_seq_one_letter_code
_entity_poly.pdbx_strand_id
1 'polypeptide(L)'
;MSRLLIAVLSLIGLGVPVLGQPLADHVPDDAVVYLAWCGADSLPPEYAQSHLKALIDASKIRELFTQFLPQAGQKLIEHEPDSRQAVQIIQALSRPLWKYPTAFYFAGMDTRSFRRPTPRLGLICRAGNDAEAVQQQLAKLLAQPGDAEAPVRAFRRGDLVGVLVGYADDVQALAGDGRPDLLRSPAFVAAMKHQPHNQPVSIVYVDFERVIAMIEQLAQQRGEVQIQQPLPKVIDALGLRGLKRLIRTSGFDGPDWLTQTFIQAPAPRKGLLEGLSGEAISPELLKAIPADATFAAVGQFDAARLVTRLREIAGQIDPQAQRVFDQVLGGVQLAIAKNPVTDVLEPLGRQWAAYCSPSVAGNGLLGIVLVNRLDDPAKAASALPTAMVNLSNWGAVALNSVQAGVQIRLRSTKIDGMTVYYVGLPIIAPSWVIRDGYLYIGLYPQSAAAGARWQSRGQPSIDSNRDFVALRKRLGVAEPVAISFYDLPETALRGTMYQQLMLLGRYGGLADLFGIALPEPLLPPLDVLAQHIAPAGSVSWVDDEGCYTRAISPFPGSKLLSEPGMLTNGAPAAGALMVGILLPSLHRARETANRVKCASNMRQIGQAMLLHANENRGQYPQTLGELLMQELSPQVFICPSSRTQLPPEIDAADLRAQMAWVNANADYVYLGGGKRANAAGAQDILLYEKPGNHKHDGMNIVYADGHVEFKPTAAAMQELQRVGATPPQP
;
A
#
# COMPACT_ATOMS: atom_id res chain seq x y z
N MET A 1 -7.22 -15.37 -6.52
CA MET A 1 -8.16 -14.24 -6.71
C MET A 1 -7.60 -12.86 -6.32
N SER A 2 -6.83 -12.69 -5.22
CA SER A 2 -6.32 -11.35 -4.81
C SER A 2 -5.44 -10.65 -5.87
N ARG A 3 -4.62 -11.41 -6.61
CA ARG A 3 -3.77 -10.86 -7.69
C ARG A 3 -4.55 -10.44 -8.94
N LEU A 4 -5.66 -11.10 -9.25
CA LEU A 4 -6.49 -10.82 -10.43
C LEU A 4 -7.33 -9.55 -10.24
N LEU A 5 -7.90 -9.37 -9.04
CA LEU A 5 -8.65 -8.17 -8.69
C LEU A 5 -7.74 -6.93 -8.63
N ILE A 6 -6.52 -7.09 -8.11
CA ILE A 6 -5.49 -6.03 -8.10
C ILE A 6 -5.02 -5.71 -9.52
N ALA A 7 -4.82 -6.70 -10.39
CA ALA A 7 -4.43 -6.49 -11.79
C ALA A 7 -5.54 -5.80 -12.61
N VAL A 8 -6.81 -6.19 -12.41
CA VAL A 8 -7.97 -5.55 -13.06
C VAL A 8 -8.11 -4.10 -12.55
N LEU A 9 -7.96 -3.84 -11.25
CA LEU A 9 -7.99 -2.48 -10.68
C LEU A 9 -6.83 -1.58 -11.14
N SER A 10 -5.70 -2.17 -11.54
CA SER A 10 -4.52 -1.42 -12.03
C SER A 10 -4.67 -0.92 -13.47
N LEU A 11 -5.64 -1.45 -14.24
CA LEU A 11 -5.83 -1.19 -15.67
C LEU A 11 -6.91 -0.13 -16.00
N ILE A 12 -7.65 0.39 -15.01
CA ILE A 12 -8.92 1.13 -15.23
C ILE A 12 -8.72 2.66 -15.41
N GLY A 13 -7.59 3.07 -16.00
CA GLY A 13 -7.16 4.47 -16.02
C GLY A 13 -7.54 5.32 -17.24
N LEU A 14 -8.31 4.83 -18.22
CA LEU A 14 -8.54 5.56 -19.48
C LEU A 14 -9.92 5.21 -20.09
N GLY A 15 -10.85 6.17 -20.21
CA GLY A 15 -12.16 5.98 -20.87
C GLY A 15 -13.23 7.05 -20.53
N VAL A 16 -14.22 7.32 -21.41
CA VAL A 16 -14.79 8.62 -21.88
C VAL A 16 -16.24 8.50 -22.57
N PRO A 17 -17.20 9.50 -22.61
CA PRO A 17 -18.66 9.46 -22.33
C PRO A 17 -19.57 8.31 -22.76
N VAL A 18 -20.71 8.18 -22.08
CA VAL A 18 -22.02 8.77 -22.44
C VAL A 18 -22.34 9.78 -21.33
N LEU A 19 -23.15 10.81 -21.64
CA LEU A 19 -23.51 11.91 -20.73
C LEU A 19 -24.06 11.39 -19.38
N GLY A 20 -23.37 11.73 -18.28
CA GLY A 20 -23.74 11.41 -16.89
C GLY A 20 -22.65 10.67 -16.10
N GLN A 21 -22.84 10.50 -14.79
CA GLN A 21 -22.01 9.62 -13.96
C GLN A 21 -22.21 8.18 -14.44
N PRO A 22 -21.23 7.52 -15.08
CA PRO A 22 -21.52 6.37 -15.91
C PRO A 22 -22.15 5.22 -15.11
N LEU A 23 -23.40 4.88 -15.47
CA LEU A 23 -24.17 3.78 -14.88
C LEU A 23 -24.45 3.90 -13.37
N ALA A 24 -24.31 5.07 -12.76
CA ALA A 24 -24.64 5.28 -11.35
C ALA A 24 -26.14 5.02 -11.05
N ASP A 25 -27.01 5.14 -12.06
CA ASP A 25 -28.43 4.79 -12.04
C ASP A 25 -28.71 3.27 -12.04
N HIS A 26 -27.69 2.46 -12.34
CA HIS A 26 -27.73 1.00 -12.33
C HIS A 26 -26.89 0.38 -11.19
N VAL A 27 -26.11 1.20 -10.49
CA VAL A 27 -25.38 0.80 -9.29
C VAL A 27 -26.29 0.98 -8.08
N PRO A 28 -26.42 -0.04 -7.23
CA PRO A 28 -27.31 0.07 -6.08
C PRO A 28 -26.83 1.11 -5.09
N ASP A 29 -27.77 1.77 -4.43
CA ASP A 29 -27.47 2.83 -3.50
C ASP A 29 -26.71 2.36 -2.26
N ASP A 30 -26.59 1.04 -2.01
CA ASP A 30 -25.83 0.37 -0.95
C ASP A 30 -24.35 0.09 -1.32
N ALA A 31 -23.92 0.50 -2.52
CA ALA A 31 -22.52 0.44 -2.93
C ALA A 31 -21.62 1.26 -1.97
N VAL A 32 -20.50 0.67 -1.55
CA VAL A 32 -19.49 1.30 -0.69
C VAL A 32 -18.25 1.74 -1.47
N VAL A 33 -18.00 1.13 -2.62
CA VAL A 33 -17.03 1.61 -3.62
C VAL A 33 -17.73 1.64 -4.96
N TYR A 34 -17.53 2.72 -5.71
CA TYR A 34 -17.98 2.89 -7.08
C TYR A 34 -16.84 3.50 -7.90
N LEU A 35 -16.48 2.83 -8.99
CA LEU A 35 -15.49 3.28 -9.96
C LEU A 35 -16.16 3.21 -11.33
N ALA A 36 -16.16 4.30 -12.07
CA ALA A 36 -16.74 4.29 -13.40
C ALA A 36 -15.96 5.18 -14.36
N TRP A 37 -16.06 4.81 -15.63
CA TRP A 37 -15.50 5.53 -16.76
C TRP A 37 -16.41 5.27 -17.94
N CYS A 38 -16.31 6.10 -18.96
CA CYS A 38 -17.37 6.11 -19.93
C CYS A 38 -17.08 5.39 -21.27
N GLY A 39 -15.85 4.91 -21.50
CA GLY A 39 -15.47 4.15 -22.71
C GLY A 39 -14.74 4.96 -23.81
N ALA A 40 -14.22 4.37 -24.88
CA ALA A 40 -13.61 5.18 -25.94
C ALA A 40 -14.67 5.80 -26.87
N ASP A 41 -15.84 5.19 -26.98
CA ASP A 41 -16.79 5.50 -28.04
C ASP A 41 -17.67 6.70 -27.76
N SER A 42 -17.70 7.19 -26.53
CA SER A 42 -18.46 8.41 -26.29
C SER A 42 -17.69 9.53 -25.63
N LEU A 43 -16.35 9.52 -25.74
CA LEU A 43 -15.43 10.69 -25.66
C LEU A 43 -16.12 12.08 -25.79
N PRO A 44 -16.02 13.05 -24.83
CA PRO A 44 -16.78 14.28 -24.94
C PRO A 44 -16.11 15.13 -26.03
N PRO A 45 -16.81 16.13 -26.57
CA PRO A 45 -16.28 16.91 -27.68
C PRO A 45 -14.88 17.50 -27.44
N GLU A 46 -14.59 17.89 -26.19
CA GLU A 46 -13.29 18.43 -25.76
C GLU A 46 -12.12 17.49 -26.05
N TYR A 47 -12.34 16.17 -26.03
CA TYR A 47 -11.28 15.23 -26.35
C TYR A 47 -10.71 15.41 -27.75
N ALA A 48 -11.54 15.74 -28.74
CA ALA A 48 -11.10 15.86 -30.12
C ALA A 48 -9.98 16.91 -30.27
N GLN A 49 -9.90 17.87 -29.34
CA GLN A 49 -8.89 18.93 -29.31
C GLN A 49 -7.87 18.74 -28.18
N SER A 50 -7.94 17.61 -27.45
CA SER A 50 -7.11 17.36 -26.28
C SER A 50 -5.70 16.87 -26.62
N HIS A 51 -4.76 17.14 -25.72
CA HIS A 51 -3.42 16.57 -25.78
C HIS A 51 -3.44 15.03 -25.70
N LEU A 52 -4.39 14.46 -24.96
CA LEU A 52 -4.56 13.01 -24.85
C LEU A 52 -4.90 12.37 -26.20
N LYS A 53 -5.80 12.98 -27.00
CA LYS A 53 -6.14 12.48 -28.33
C LYS A 53 -4.91 12.45 -29.23
N ALA A 54 -4.17 13.55 -29.26
CA ALA A 54 -2.97 13.63 -30.08
C ALA A 54 -1.91 12.59 -29.67
N LEU A 55 -1.74 12.36 -28.36
CA LEU A 55 -0.85 11.31 -27.85
C LEU A 55 -1.28 9.90 -28.29
N ILE A 56 -2.58 9.60 -28.20
CA ILE A 56 -3.14 8.32 -28.61
C ILE A 56 -3.00 8.13 -30.12
N ASP A 57 -3.24 9.16 -30.93
CA ASP A 57 -3.11 9.09 -32.39
C ASP A 57 -1.65 8.91 -32.84
N ALA A 58 -0.71 9.49 -32.10
CA ALA A 58 0.72 9.42 -32.40
C ALA A 58 1.42 8.19 -31.77
N SER A 59 0.68 7.29 -31.12
CA SER A 59 1.19 6.07 -30.51
C SER A 59 0.42 4.83 -30.95
N LYS A 60 1.03 3.67 -30.73
CA LYS A 60 0.38 2.35 -30.91
C LYS A 60 -0.17 1.78 -29.61
N ILE A 61 -0.47 2.64 -28.64
CA ILE A 61 -1.03 2.19 -27.36
C ILE A 61 -2.36 1.46 -27.54
N ARG A 62 -3.12 1.75 -28.61
CA ARG A 62 -4.32 0.99 -28.97
C ARG A 62 -3.98 -0.47 -29.32
N GLU A 63 -2.94 -0.69 -30.12
CA GLU A 63 -2.49 -2.03 -30.51
C GLU A 63 -1.97 -2.84 -29.32
N LEU A 64 -1.43 -2.17 -28.29
CA LEU A 64 -1.05 -2.81 -27.03
C LEU A 64 -2.25 -3.57 -26.43
N PHE A 65 -3.42 -2.94 -26.38
CA PHE A 65 -4.63 -3.55 -25.84
C PHE A 65 -5.32 -4.50 -26.81
N THR A 66 -5.33 -4.18 -28.11
CA THR A 66 -6.09 -4.97 -29.09
C THR A 66 -5.33 -6.16 -29.67
N GLN A 67 -4.00 -6.19 -29.59
CA GLN A 67 -3.16 -7.22 -30.20
C GLN A 67 -2.17 -7.83 -29.18
N PHE A 68 -1.31 -7.01 -28.57
CA PHE A 68 -0.23 -7.50 -27.71
C PHE A 68 -0.73 -8.21 -26.46
N LEU A 69 -1.59 -7.56 -25.65
CA LEU A 69 -2.10 -8.16 -24.41
C LEU A 69 -2.88 -9.47 -24.66
N PRO A 70 -3.74 -9.59 -25.69
CA PRO A 70 -4.32 -10.87 -26.07
C PRO A 70 -3.28 -11.97 -26.38
N GLN A 71 -2.25 -11.67 -27.16
CA GLN A 71 -1.19 -12.63 -27.50
C GLN A 71 -0.35 -13.02 -26.28
N ALA A 72 0.02 -12.03 -25.46
CA ALA A 72 0.71 -12.24 -24.17
C ALA A 72 -0.12 -13.13 -23.24
N GLY A 73 -1.43 -12.88 -23.16
CA GLY A 73 -2.36 -13.73 -22.43
C GLY A 73 -2.33 -15.16 -22.96
N GLN A 74 -2.42 -15.36 -24.27
CA GLN A 74 -2.40 -16.70 -24.87
C GLN A 74 -1.09 -17.45 -24.57
N LYS A 75 0.06 -16.77 -24.65
CA LYS A 75 1.36 -17.35 -24.27
C LYS A 75 1.46 -17.69 -22.79
N LEU A 76 0.84 -16.90 -21.92
CA LEU A 76 0.73 -17.22 -20.50
C LEU A 76 -0.09 -18.49 -20.29
N ILE A 77 -1.18 -18.70 -21.03
CA ILE A 77 -1.99 -19.94 -20.97
C ILE A 77 -1.18 -21.17 -21.38
N GLU A 78 -0.28 -21.03 -22.36
CA GLU A 78 0.59 -22.14 -22.80
C GLU A 78 1.56 -22.58 -21.69
N HIS A 79 2.04 -21.65 -20.85
CA HIS A 79 3.02 -21.94 -19.78
C HIS A 79 2.35 -22.20 -18.42
N GLU A 80 1.21 -21.59 -18.16
CA GLU A 80 0.40 -21.73 -16.95
C GLU A 80 -1.05 -22.08 -17.33
N PRO A 81 -1.34 -23.35 -17.63
CA PRO A 81 -2.69 -23.80 -18.04
C PRO A 81 -3.79 -23.43 -17.04
N ASP A 82 -3.45 -23.35 -15.75
CA ASP A 82 -4.36 -22.99 -14.65
C ASP A 82 -4.85 -21.53 -14.75
N SER A 83 -4.08 -20.66 -15.42
CA SER A 83 -4.44 -19.26 -15.65
C SER A 83 -5.42 -19.07 -16.82
N ARG A 84 -5.77 -20.14 -17.56
CA ARG A 84 -6.61 -20.11 -18.77
C ARG A 84 -7.93 -19.38 -18.60
N GLN A 85 -8.72 -19.79 -17.61
CA GLN A 85 -10.05 -19.22 -17.39
C GLN A 85 -9.95 -17.72 -17.08
N ALA A 86 -9.00 -17.34 -16.22
CA ALA A 86 -8.80 -15.96 -15.81
C ALA A 86 -8.36 -15.06 -16.99
N VAL A 87 -7.40 -15.52 -17.80
CA VAL A 87 -6.95 -14.81 -19.00
C VAL A 87 -8.09 -14.66 -20.01
N GLN A 88 -8.87 -15.72 -20.26
CA GLN A 88 -9.99 -15.68 -21.19
C GLN A 88 -11.11 -14.73 -20.75
N ILE A 89 -11.40 -14.65 -19.44
CA ILE A 89 -12.35 -13.67 -18.90
C ILE A 89 -11.82 -12.25 -19.12
N ILE A 90 -10.54 -11.99 -18.84
CA ILE A 90 -9.92 -10.68 -19.09
C ILE A 90 -10.01 -10.32 -20.58
N GLN A 91 -9.72 -11.26 -21.48
CA GLN A 91 -9.82 -11.04 -22.93
C GLN A 91 -11.26 -10.79 -23.39
N ALA A 92 -12.24 -11.49 -22.82
CA ALA A 92 -13.66 -11.28 -23.15
C ALA A 92 -14.15 -9.89 -22.75
N LEU A 93 -13.63 -9.36 -21.63
CA LEU A 93 -14.04 -8.07 -21.09
C LEU A 93 -13.21 -6.90 -21.65
N SER A 94 -11.95 -7.10 -22.05
CA SER A 94 -11.02 -6.01 -22.36
C SER A 94 -11.56 -5.01 -23.39
N ARG A 95 -12.10 -5.50 -24.51
CA ARG A 95 -12.65 -4.64 -25.57
C ARG A 95 -13.92 -3.90 -25.12
N PRO A 96 -14.96 -4.56 -24.57
CA PRO A 96 -16.14 -3.86 -24.05
C PRO A 96 -15.80 -2.81 -23.00
N LEU A 97 -14.95 -3.16 -22.02
CA LEU A 97 -14.54 -2.27 -20.94
C LEU A 97 -13.82 -1.03 -21.45
N TRP A 98 -12.96 -1.18 -22.46
CA TRP A 98 -12.31 -0.04 -23.10
C TRP A 98 -13.31 0.83 -23.87
N LYS A 99 -14.23 0.19 -24.62
CA LYS A 99 -15.07 0.85 -25.61
C LYS A 99 -16.28 1.58 -25.02
N TYR A 100 -16.93 0.98 -24.03
CA TYR A 100 -18.28 1.37 -23.60
C TYR A 100 -18.34 1.89 -22.16
N PRO A 101 -19.41 2.63 -21.79
CA PRO A 101 -19.63 3.06 -20.43
C PRO A 101 -19.63 1.87 -19.48
N THR A 102 -18.83 1.97 -18.43
CA THR A 102 -18.58 0.86 -17.52
C THR A 102 -18.49 1.36 -16.08
N ALA A 103 -19.09 0.59 -15.18
CA ALA A 103 -19.01 0.79 -13.74
C ALA A 103 -18.59 -0.50 -13.05
N PHE A 104 -17.67 -0.37 -12.11
CA PHE A 104 -17.39 -1.35 -11.07
C PHE A 104 -17.99 -0.84 -9.75
N TYR A 105 -18.66 -1.71 -9.02
CA TYR A 105 -19.08 -1.41 -7.66
C TYR A 105 -18.82 -2.58 -6.71
N PHE A 106 -18.64 -2.25 -5.44
CA PHE A 106 -18.60 -3.20 -4.33
C PHE A 106 -19.62 -2.74 -3.29
N ALA A 107 -20.54 -3.63 -2.93
CA ALA A 107 -21.65 -3.38 -1.99
C ALA A 107 -21.47 -4.18 -0.67
N GLY A 108 -20.22 -4.51 -0.34
CA GLY A 108 -19.86 -5.19 0.90
C GLY A 108 -19.83 -6.71 0.80
N MET A 109 -19.97 -7.39 1.93
CA MET A 109 -19.89 -8.85 2.04
C MET A 109 -21.25 -9.43 2.42
N ASP A 110 -21.67 -10.52 1.78
CA ASP A 110 -22.74 -11.37 2.30
C ASP A 110 -22.16 -12.32 3.34
N THR A 111 -22.63 -12.19 4.58
CA THR A 111 -22.15 -12.95 5.73
C THR A 111 -23.11 -14.06 6.17
N ARG A 112 -24.20 -14.32 5.43
CA ARG A 112 -25.17 -15.39 5.75
C ARG A 112 -24.51 -16.78 5.84
N SER A 113 -23.44 -17.01 5.06
CA SER A 113 -22.56 -18.18 5.20
C SER A 113 -21.25 -17.77 5.90
N PHE A 114 -21.24 -17.82 7.23
CA PHE A 114 -20.14 -17.31 8.06
C PHE A 114 -18.77 -17.96 7.81
N ARG A 115 -18.75 -19.21 7.35
CA ARG A 115 -17.50 -19.94 7.02
C ARG A 115 -16.85 -19.41 5.74
N ARG A 116 -17.60 -18.74 4.85
CA ARG A 116 -17.13 -18.19 3.58
C ARG A 116 -17.90 -16.90 3.25
N PRO A 117 -17.53 -15.74 3.84
CA PRO A 117 -18.16 -14.47 3.48
C PRO A 117 -17.91 -14.21 1.99
N THR A 118 -18.98 -13.94 1.24
CA THR A 118 -18.89 -13.74 -0.21
C THR A 118 -18.94 -12.25 -0.53
N PRO A 119 -18.00 -11.71 -1.33
CA PRO A 119 -18.06 -10.32 -1.73
C PRO A 119 -19.23 -10.09 -2.69
N ARG A 120 -19.97 -9.01 -2.46
CA ARG A 120 -21.03 -8.51 -3.34
C ARG A 120 -20.44 -7.42 -4.23
N LEU A 121 -20.13 -7.76 -5.47
CA LEU A 121 -19.59 -6.81 -6.44
C LEU A 121 -20.21 -7.02 -7.82
N GLY A 122 -20.17 -5.98 -8.63
CA GLY A 122 -20.58 -6.04 -10.01
C GLY A 122 -19.68 -5.20 -10.90
N LEU A 123 -19.43 -5.73 -12.09
CA LEU A 123 -18.84 -5.02 -13.22
C LEU A 123 -19.94 -4.92 -14.28
N ILE A 124 -20.42 -3.72 -14.53
CA ILE A 124 -21.55 -3.40 -15.41
C ILE A 124 -21.00 -2.64 -16.61
N CYS A 125 -21.34 -3.05 -17.81
CA CYS A 125 -20.95 -2.40 -19.06
C CYS A 125 -22.17 -2.21 -19.95
N ARG A 126 -22.38 -0.99 -20.46
CA ARG A 126 -23.46 -0.70 -21.44
C ARG A 126 -22.94 -0.96 -22.84
N ALA A 127 -22.86 -2.23 -23.22
CA ALA A 127 -22.21 -2.68 -24.44
C ALA A 127 -23.05 -2.54 -25.72
N GLY A 128 -24.26 -1.97 -25.65
CA GLY A 128 -25.10 -1.76 -26.82
C GLY A 128 -25.41 -3.07 -27.55
N ASN A 129 -25.20 -3.08 -28.86
CA ASN A 129 -25.42 -4.26 -29.70
C ASN A 129 -24.45 -5.43 -29.38
N ASP A 130 -23.31 -5.16 -28.73
CA ASP A 130 -22.35 -6.20 -28.37
C ASP A 130 -22.75 -6.96 -27.09
N ALA A 131 -23.74 -6.48 -26.34
CA ALA A 131 -24.12 -7.01 -25.03
C ALA A 131 -24.47 -8.51 -25.06
N GLU A 132 -25.15 -8.97 -26.10
CA GLU A 132 -25.52 -10.38 -26.25
C GLU A 132 -24.29 -11.27 -26.46
N ALA A 133 -23.40 -10.90 -27.38
CA ALA A 133 -22.19 -11.66 -27.68
C ALA A 133 -21.27 -11.72 -26.46
N VAL A 134 -21.09 -10.59 -25.76
CA VAL A 134 -20.29 -10.51 -24.53
C VAL A 134 -20.88 -11.41 -23.44
N GLN A 135 -22.20 -11.37 -23.24
CA GLN A 135 -22.84 -12.21 -22.22
C GLN A 135 -22.69 -13.70 -22.53
N GLN A 136 -22.90 -14.12 -23.78
CA GLN A 136 -22.75 -15.52 -24.18
C GLN A 136 -21.33 -16.01 -23.97
N GLN A 137 -20.33 -15.19 -24.29
CA GLN A 137 -18.92 -15.52 -24.06
C GLN A 137 -18.60 -15.65 -22.57
N LEU A 138 -19.06 -14.71 -21.74
CA LEU A 138 -18.85 -14.77 -20.28
C LEU A 138 -19.56 -15.97 -19.65
N ALA A 139 -20.81 -16.24 -20.03
CA ALA A 139 -21.56 -17.39 -19.53
C ALA A 139 -20.85 -18.71 -19.85
N LYS A 140 -20.31 -18.85 -21.07
CA LYS A 140 -19.53 -20.02 -21.47
C LYS A 140 -18.24 -20.18 -20.65
N LEU A 141 -17.54 -19.09 -20.37
CA LEU A 141 -16.29 -19.11 -19.57
C LEU A 141 -16.55 -19.42 -18.09
N LEU A 142 -17.64 -18.90 -17.53
CA LEU A 142 -18.03 -19.10 -16.14
C LEU A 142 -18.70 -20.46 -15.89
N ALA A 143 -19.20 -21.12 -16.92
CA ALA A 143 -19.72 -22.49 -16.82
C ALA A 143 -18.62 -23.56 -16.68
N GLN A 144 -17.35 -23.20 -16.95
CA GLN A 144 -16.22 -24.11 -16.74
C GLN A 144 -15.94 -24.26 -15.24
N PRO A 145 -15.60 -25.47 -14.75
CA PRO A 145 -15.21 -25.67 -13.35
C PRO A 145 -14.04 -24.74 -13.03
N GLY A 146 -14.20 -23.90 -12.01
CA GLY A 146 -13.16 -22.99 -11.55
C GLY A 146 -13.08 -22.99 -10.03
N ASP A 147 -11.93 -22.62 -9.50
CA ASP A 147 -11.65 -22.55 -8.04
C ASP A 147 -12.30 -21.32 -7.37
N ALA A 148 -13.34 -20.73 -7.98
CA ALA A 148 -13.96 -19.51 -7.46
C ALA A 148 -14.72 -19.82 -6.15
N GLU A 149 -14.24 -19.25 -5.04
CA GLU A 149 -14.82 -19.45 -3.71
C GLU A 149 -16.22 -18.81 -3.56
N ALA A 150 -16.61 -17.88 -4.45
CA ALA A 150 -17.88 -17.16 -4.46
C ALA A 150 -18.62 -17.35 -5.80
N PRO A 151 -19.97 -17.35 -5.81
CA PRO A 151 -20.73 -17.50 -7.05
C PRO A 151 -20.48 -16.31 -7.98
N VAL A 152 -19.96 -16.59 -9.18
CA VAL A 152 -19.72 -15.63 -10.25
C VAL A 152 -20.69 -15.91 -11.39
N ARG A 153 -21.35 -14.88 -11.92
CA ARG A 153 -22.28 -15.04 -13.05
C ARG A 153 -22.19 -13.91 -14.05
N ALA A 154 -22.41 -14.26 -15.32
CA ALA A 154 -22.68 -13.29 -16.36
C ALA A 154 -24.16 -12.88 -16.31
N PHE A 155 -24.46 -11.63 -16.63
CA PHE A 155 -25.84 -11.15 -16.78
C PHE A 155 -25.98 -10.34 -18.07
N ARG A 156 -27.22 -10.19 -18.53
CA ARG A 156 -27.60 -9.20 -19.55
C ARG A 156 -28.98 -8.66 -19.26
N ARG A 157 -29.15 -7.35 -19.37
CA ARG A 157 -30.43 -6.64 -19.31
C ARG A 157 -30.48 -5.59 -20.40
N GLY A 158 -31.16 -5.89 -21.51
CA GLY A 158 -31.14 -5.04 -22.70
C GLY A 158 -29.73 -4.88 -23.26
N ASP A 159 -29.21 -3.65 -23.21
CA ASP A 159 -27.87 -3.24 -23.62
C ASP A 159 -26.81 -3.32 -22.50
N LEU A 160 -27.22 -3.62 -21.26
CA LEU A 160 -26.32 -3.84 -20.13
C LEU A 160 -25.84 -5.29 -20.11
N VAL A 161 -24.56 -5.48 -19.86
CA VAL A 161 -23.91 -6.78 -19.70
C VAL A 161 -22.82 -6.70 -18.64
N GLY A 162 -22.46 -7.82 -18.03
CA GLY A 162 -21.26 -7.87 -17.21
C GLY A 162 -21.21 -9.08 -16.30
N VAL A 163 -20.49 -8.92 -15.19
CA VAL A 163 -20.23 -9.99 -14.23
C VAL A 163 -20.66 -9.56 -12.84
N LEU A 164 -21.37 -10.43 -12.14
CA LEU A 164 -21.80 -10.27 -10.76
C LEU A 164 -21.14 -11.35 -9.90
N VAL A 165 -20.72 -10.97 -8.70
CA VAL A 165 -20.16 -11.89 -7.71
C VAL A 165 -20.94 -11.74 -6.41
N GLY A 166 -21.29 -12.87 -5.78
CA GLY A 166 -22.02 -12.88 -4.50
C GLY A 166 -23.51 -12.54 -4.61
N TYR A 167 -24.09 -12.63 -5.80
CA TYR A 167 -25.52 -12.37 -6.05
C TYR A 167 -26.21 -13.58 -6.66
N ALA A 168 -27.46 -13.81 -6.25
CA ALA A 168 -28.30 -14.89 -6.76
C ALA A 168 -28.88 -14.59 -8.15
N ASP A 169 -29.06 -13.32 -8.50
CA ASP A 169 -29.59 -12.81 -9.77
C ASP A 169 -29.23 -11.33 -9.95
N ASP A 170 -29.51 -10.77 -11.13
CA ASP A 170 -29.20 -9.39 -11.46
C ASP A 170 -30.22 -8.39 -10.91
N VAL A 171 -31.44 -8.82 -10.55
CA VAL A 171 -32.45 -8.00 -9.85
C VAL A 171 -31.93 -7.65 -8.45
N GLN A 172 -31.31 -8.61 -7.76
CA GLN A 172 -30.65 -8.42 -6.47
C GLN A 172 -29.31 -7.70 -6.56
N ALA A 173 -28.74 -7.50 -7.75
CA ALA A 173 -27.41 -6.93 -7.90
C ALA A 173 -27.43 -5.48 -8.38
N LEU A 174 -28.30 -5.14 -9.34
CA LEU A 174 -28.37 -3.82 -9.96
C LEU A 174 -29.49 -2.97 -9.35
N ALA A 175 -29.37 -1.64 -9.48
CA ALA A 175 -30.46 -0.72 -9.20
C ALA A 175 -31.55 -0.76 -10.30
N GLY A 176 -32.74 -0.24 -9.99
CA GLY A 176 -33.94 -0.39 -10.81
C GLY A 176 -34.93 -1.40 -10.22
N ASP A 177 -36.11 -1.56 -10.84
CA ASP A 177 -37.15 -2.51 -10.41
C ASP A 177 -37.56 -2.38 -8.92
N GLY A 178 -37.60 -1.14 -8.43
CA GLY A 178 -37.91 -0.82 -7.04
C GLY A 178 -36.70 -0.75 -6.10
N ARG A 179 -35.50 -1.15 -6.55
CA ARG A 179 -34.27 -0.95 -5.80
C ARG A 179 -33.68 0.46 -6.01
N PRO A 180 -33.33 1.19 -4.95
CA PRO A 180 -32.74 2.52 -5.07
C PRO A 180 -31.38 2.52 -5.77
N ASP A 181 -31.11 3.61 -6.48
CA ASP A 181 -29.89 3.82 -7.27
C ASP A 181 -28.90 4.78 -6.60
N LEU A 182 -27.62 4.59 -6.87
CA LEU A 182 -26.53 5.42 -6.33
C LEU A 182 -26.62 6.87 -6.83
N LEU A 183 -27.01 7.08 -8.10
CA LEU A 183 -27.16 8.40 -8.71
C LEU A 183 -28.07 9.33 -7.88
N ARG A 184 -29.14 8.80 -7.28
CA ARG A 184 -30.08 9.53 -6.44
C ARG A 184 -29.79 9.45 -4.94
N SER A 185 -28.76 8.70 -4.52
CA SER A 185 -28.39 8.60 -3.12
C SER A 185 -28.00 9.98 -2.57
N PRO A 186 -28.59 10.43 -1.43
CA PRO A 186 -28.30 11.75 -0.87
C PRO A 186 -26.81 11.98 -0.61
N ALA A 187 -26.09 10.96 -0.14
CA ALA A 187 -24.66 11.05 0.16
C ALA A 187 -23.82 11.23 -1.12
N PHE A 188 -24.18 10.50 -2.17
CA PHE A 188 -23.51 10.60 -3.47
C PHE A 188 -23.79 11.95 -4.14
N VAL A 189 -25.05 12.40 -4.13
CA VAL A 189 -25.46 13.72 -4.64
C VAL A 189 -24.75 14.84 -3.88
N ALA A 190 -24.63 14.75 -2.55
CA ALA A 190 -23.88 15.71 -1.76
C ALA A 190 -22.40 15.75 -2.16
N ALA A 191 -21.75 14.58 -2.29
CA ALA A 191 -20.35 14.49 -2.70
C ALA A 191 -20.09 15.10 -4.09
N MET A 192 -21.02 14.90 -5.04
CA MET A 192 -20.93 15.45 -6.40
C MET A 192 -20.98 16.98 -6.44
N LYS A 193 -21.58 17.66 -5.45
CA LYS A 193 -21.59 19.14 -5.39
C LYS A 193 -20.18 19.73 -5.27
N HIS A 194 -19.21 18.95 -4.79
CA HIS A 194 -17.82 19.34 -4.67
C HIS A 194 -17.00 19.02 -5.92
N GLN A 195 -17.62 18.62 -7.04
CA GLN A 195 -16.92 18.28 -8.28
C GLN A 195 -17.12 19.35 -9.35
N PRO A 196 -16.08 19.67 -10.14
CA PRO A 196 -16.18 20.72 -11.16
C PRO A 196 -16.92 20.25 -12.41
N HIS A 197 -16.92 18.93 -12.66
CA HIS A 197 -17.60 18.31 -13.79
C HIS A 197 -18.85 17.57 -13.30
N ASN A 198 -20.01 17.94 -13.86
CA ASN A 198 -21.23 17.17 -13.69
C ASN A 198 -21.24 15.89 -14.55
N GLN A 199 -20.31 15.79 -15.52
CA GLN A 199 -20.19 14.68 -16.46
C GLN A 199 -18.71 14.31 -16.64
N PRO A 200 -18.11 13.65 -15.64
CA PRO A 200 -16.70 13.34 -15.68
C PRO A 200 -16.40 12.17 -16.62
N VAL A 201 -15.19 12.18 -17.16
CA VAL A 201 -14.62 11.08 -17.95
C VAL A 201 -14.43 9.85 -17.06
N SER A 202 -13.94 10.04 -15.84
CA SER A 202 -13.89 8.99 -14.83
C SER A 202 -14.25 9.49 -13.44
N ILE A 203 -14.79 8.59 -12.63
CA ILE A 203 -15.21 8.85 -11.25
C ILE A 203 -14.78 7.71 -10.32
N VAL A 204 -14.31 8.07 -9.14
CA VAL A 204 -14.11 7.19 -7.99
C VAL A 204 -14.92 7.73 -6.83
N TYR A 205 -15.72 6.89 -6.20
CA TYR A 205 -16.49 7.20 -5.00
C TYR A 205 -16.31 6.09 -3.96
N VAL A 206 -16.12 6.49 -2.71
CA VAL A 206 -16.01 5.59 -1.56
C VAL A 206 -16.88 6.11 -0.41
N ASP A 207 -17.73 5.23 0.12
CA ASP A 207 -18.52 5.48 1.33
C ASP A 207 -17.81 4.89 2.55
N PHE A 208 -16.99 5.70 3.23
CA PHE A 208 -16.20 5.24 4.35
C PHE A 208 -17.04 4.89 5.58
N GLU A 209 -18.19 5.55 5.77
CA GLU A 209 -19.09 5.20 6.89
C GLU A 209 -19.61 3.77 6.74
N ARG A 210 -20.00 3.39 5.52
CA ARG A 210 -20.43 2.02 5.24
C ARG A 210 -19.29 1.03 5.24
N VAL A 211 -18.10 1.41 4.76
CA VAL A 211 -16.89 0.56 4.88
C VAL A 211 -16.61 0.27 6.35
N ILE A 212 -16.62 1.29 7.21
CA ILE A 212 -16.39 1.13 8.66
C ILE A 212 -17.47 0.25 9.28
N ALA A 213 -18.76 0.53 9.02
CA ALA A 213 -19.87 -0.27 9.53
C ALA A 213 -19.76 -1.75 9.11
N MET A 214 -19.35 -2.02 7.87
CA MET A 214 -19.11 -3.37 7.38
C MET A 214 -17.96 -4.07 8.12
N ILE A 215 -16.83 -3.38 8.36
CA ILE A 215 -15.70 -3.96 9.11
C ILE A 215 -16.13 -4.28 10.56
N GLU A 216 -16.88 -3.39 11.20
CA GLU A 216 -17.41 -3.60 12.57
C GLU A 216 -18.37 -4.79 12.63
N GLN A 217 -19.30 -4.89 11.67
CA GLN A 217 -20.21 -6.02 11.56
C GLN A 217 -19.45 -7.35 11.38
N LEU A 218 -18.46 -7.37 10.49
CA LEU A 218 -17.61 -8.56 10.27
C LEU A 218 -16.83 -8.95 11.53
N ALA A 219 -16.36 -7.98 12.31
CA ALA A 219 -15.65 -8.23 13.56
C ALA A 219 -16.56 -8.79 14.65
N GLN A 220 -17.75 -8.21 14.84
CA GLN A 220 -18.75 -8.70 15.81
C GLN A 220 -19.20 -10.13 15.49
N GLN A 221 -19.41 -10.44 14.21
CA GLN A 221 -19.92 -11.73 13.77
C GLN A 221 -18.89 -12.88 13.84
N ARG A 222 -17.58 -12.59 13.86
CA ARG A 222 -16.54 -13.62 14.04
C ARG A 222 -16.35 -14.06 15.49
N GLY A 223 -17.04 -13.40 16.44
CA GLY A 223 -16.67 -13.44 17.85
C GLY A 223 -15.30 -12.79 18.04
N GLU A 224 -15.08 -12.00 19.08
CA GLU A 224 -13.79 -11.36 19.36
C GLU A 224 -12.70 -12.36 19.80
N VAL A 225 -12.61 -13.53 19.16
CA VAL A 225 -11.59 -14.54 19.42
C VAL A 225 -10.35 -14.16 18.60
N GLN A 226 -9.55 -13.24 19.13
CA GLN A 226 -8.08 -13.05 18.93
C GLN A 226 -7.60 -11.60 18.87
N ILE A 227 -8.47 -10.59 18.87
CA ILE A 227 -8.02 -9.19 18.96
C ILE A 227 -8.01 -8.78 20.44
N GLN A 228 -6.84 -8.50 21.00
CA GLN A 228 -6.68 -8.09 22.41
C GLN A 228 -7.43 -6.78 22.75
N GLN A 229 -7.88 -6.02 21.73
CA GLN A 229 -8.50 -4.70 21.88
C GLN A 229 -9.79 -4.59 21.05
N PRO A 230 -10.88 -3.97 21.58
CA PRO A 230 -12.14 -3.86 20.87
C PRO A 230 -12.01 -2.95 19.64
N LEU A 231 -12.31 -3.49 18.46
CA LEU A 231 -12.16 -2.79 17.18
C LEU A 231 -12.87 -1.41 17.12
N PRO A 232 -14.10 -1.23 17.63
CA PRO A 232 -14.75 0.09 17.64
C PRO A 232 -13.92 1.14 18.37
N LYS A 233 -13.28 0.78 19.48
CA LYS A 233 -12.41 1.67 20.26
C LYS A 233 -11.19 2.11 19.46
N VAL A 234 -10.61 1.21 18.65
CA VAL A 234 -9.50 1.52 17.75
C VAL A 234 -9.94 2.47 16.64
N ILE A 235 -11.08 2.21 16.01
CA ILE A 235 -11.67 3.06 14.96
C ILE A 235 -11.93 4.47 15.49
N ASP A 236 -12.50 4.58 16.69
CA ASP A 236 -12.78 5.86 17.35
C ASP A 236 -11.51 6.61 17.73
N ALA A 237 -10.52 5.93 18.33
CA ALA A 237 -9.26 6.53 18.73
C ALA A 237 -8.46 7.05 17.51
N LEU A 238 -8.44 6.29 16.41
CA LEU A 238 -7.83 6.73 15.15
C LEU A 238 -8.60 7.89 14.48
N GLY A 239 -9.84 8.16 14.93
CA GLY A 239 -10.71 9.19 14.37
C GLY A 239 -11.39 8.80 13.06
N LEU A 240 -11.35 7.53 12.65
CA LEU A 240 -11.77 7.09 11.31
C LEU A 240 -13.26 7.32 11.04
N ARG A 241 -14.12 7.40 12.08
CA ARG A 241 -15.54 7.77 11.93
C ARG A 241 -15.76 9.19 11.38
N GLY A 242 -14.77 10.06 11.52
CA GLY A 242 -14.78 11.40 10.94
C GLY A 242 -14.68 11.37 9.41
N LEU A 243 -14.13 10.29 8.83
CA LEU A 243 -14.02 10.12 7.40
C LEU A 243 -15.36 9.65 6.83
N LYS A 244 -15.99 10.51 6.02
CA LYS A 244 -17.33 10.26 5.48
C LYS A 244 -17.25 9.67 4.09
N ARG A 245 -16.74 10.44 3.13
CA ARG A 245 -16.78 10.11 1.72
C ARG A 245 -15.46 10.49 1.05
N LEU A 246 -15.07 9.73 0.04
CA LEU A 246 -14.12 10.21 -0.97
C LEU A 246 -14.83 10.23 -2.30
N ILE A 247 -14.63 11.30 -3.04
CA ILE A 247 -15.03 11.40 -4.43
C ILE A 247 -13.90 12.03 -5.24
N ARG A 248 -13.59 11.43 -6.38
CA ARG A 248 -12.64 11.96 -7.34
C ARG A 248 -13.25 11.91 -8.72
N THR A 249 -13.24 13.03 -9.42
CA THR A 249 -13.62 13.10 -10.82
C THR A 249 -12.45 13.55 -11.67
N SER A 250 -12.41 13.07 -12.91
CA SER A 250 -11.43 13.51 -13.90
C SER A 250 -12.11 13.76 -15.24
N GLY A 251 -11.61 14.74 -15.99
CA GLY A 251 -12.14 15.10 -17.30
C GLY A 251 -11.27 16.11 -18.03
N PHE A 252 -11.83 16.73 -19.07
CA PHE A 252 -11.13 17.73 -19.86
C PHE A 252 -11.45 19.15 -19.38
N ASP A 253 -10.43 20.00 -19.34
CA ASP A 253 -10.53 21.45 -19.15
C ASP A 253 -9.82 22.12 -20.34
N GLY A 254 -10.58 22.37 -21.40
CA GLY A 254 -10.03 22.68 -22.71
C GLY A 254 -9.17 21.50 -23.24
N PRO A 255 -7.95 21.73 -23.73
CA PRO A 255 -7.09 20.67 -24.24
C PRO A 255 -6.42 19.82 -23.13
N ASP A 256 -6.45 20.31 -21.88
CA ASP A 256 -5.80 19.68 -20.74
C ASP A 256 -6.74 18.73 -19.99
N TRP A 257 -6.12 17.94 -19.11
CA TRP A 257 -6.79 17.07 -18.17
C TRP A 257 -6.92 17.71 -16.78
N LEU A 258 -8.14 17.79 -16.28
CA LEU A 258 -8.49 18.25 -14.94
C LEU A 258 -8.85 17.04 -14.07
N THR A 259 -8.39 17.05 -12.81
CA THR A 259 -8.78 16.09 -11.78
C THR A 259 -9.09 16.84 -10.50
N GLN A 260 -10.25 16.55 -9.90
CA GLN A 260 -10.61 17.06 -8.58
C GLN A 260 -10.92 15.89 -7.64
N THR A 261 -10.36 15.94 -6.43
CA THR A 261 -10.62 14.99 -5.34
C THR A 261 -11.18 15.77 -4.16
N PHE A 262 -12.22 15.24 -3.54
CA PHE A 262 -12.77 15.70 -2.27
C PHE A 262 -12.82 14.54 -1.29
N ILE A 263 -12.29 14.75 -0.10
CA ILE A 263 -12.36 13.83 1.04
C ILE A 263 -13.16 14.54 2.12
N GLN A 264 -14.39 14.09 2.33
CA GLN A 264 -15.27 14.62 3.36
C GLN A 264 -14.80 14.11 4.73
N ALA A 265 -14.31 15.03 5.54
CA ALA A 265 -13.84 14.79 6.89
C ALA A 265 -14.17 16.03 7.73
N PRO A 266 -15.41 16.15 8.23
CA PRO A 266 -15.87 17.38 8.86
C PRO A 266 -15.12 17.74 10.14
N ALA A 267 -14.96 19.02 10.41
CA ALA A 267 -14.41 19.54 11.66
C ALA A 267 -15.40 19.37 12.84
N PRO A 268 -14.91 19.24 14.10
CA PRO A 268 -13.52 19.08 14.49
C PRO A 268 -13.01 17.66 14.18
N ARG A 269 -11.86 17.59 13.49
CA ARG A 269 -11.19 16.33 13.19
C ARG A 269 -10.50 15.79 14.44
N LYS A 270 -10.43 14.47 14.58
CA LYS A 270 -9.87 13.77 15.75
C LYS A 270 -8.86 12.71 15.33
N GLY A 271 -8.02 12.30 16.28
CA GLY A 271 -7.07 11.21 16.07
C GLY A 271 -6.10 11.53 14.92
N LEU A 272 -5.92 10.59 13.99
CA LEU A 272 -5.03 10.79 12.84
C LEU A 272 -5.60 11.77 11.81
N LEU A 273 -6.93 11.97 11.77
CA LEU A 273 -7.56 12.92 10.85
C LEU A 273 -7.26 14.38 11.22
N GLU A 274 -6.74 14.67 12.42
CA GLU A 274 -6.27 16.02 12.75
C GLU A 274 -5.18 16.49 11.78
N GLY A 275 -4.32 15.58 11.30
CA GLY A 275 -3.27 15.89 10.33
C GLY A 275 -3.78 16.26 8.93
N LEU A 276 -5.07 16.08 8.67
CA LEU A 276 -5.73 16.61 7.47
C LEU A 276 -6.08 18.09 7.61
N SER A 277 -5.99 18.65 8.81
CA SER A 277 -6.10 20.09 9.03
C SER A 277 -4.75 20.75 8.78
N GLY A 278 -4.74 21.93 8.20
CA GLY A 278 -3.51 22.64 7.89
C GLY A 278 -3.75 24.12 7.69
N GLU A 279 -2.67 24.89 7.83
CA GLU A 279 -2.67 26.33 7.57
C GLU A 279 -2.29 26.61 6.11
N ALA A 280 -2.41 27.85 5.64
CA ALA A 280 -1.88 28.19 4.34
C ALA A 280 -0.35 27.98 4.27
N ILE A 281 0.17 27.56 3.11
CA ILE A 281 1.61 27.51 2.85
C ILE A 281 2.20 28.92 3.03
N SER A 282 3.28 29.01 3.82
CA SER A 282 3.98 30.26 4.05
C SER A 282 4.69 30.72 2.76
N PRO A 283 4.52 32.00 2.35
CA PRO A 283 5.28 32.56 1.23
C PRO A 283 6.80 32.43 1.40
N GLU A 284 7.29 32.46 2.65
CA GLU A 284 8.69 32.35 3.00
C GLU A 284 9.27 30.99 2.64
N LEU A 285 8.47 29.92 2.71
CA LEU A 285 8.91 28.60 2.26
C LEU A 285 9.04 28.53 0.73
N LEU A 286 8.19 29.25 -0.02
CA LEU A 286 8.32 29.35 -1.48
C LEU A 286 9.60 30.11 -1.87
N LYS A 287 10.05 31.07 -1.05
CA LYS A 287 11.35 31.73 -1.22
C LYS A 287 12.54 30.78 -1.08
N ALA A 288 12.35 29.59 -0.50
CA ALA A 288 13.40 28.57 -0.39
C ALA A 288 13.54 27.67 -1.62
N ILE A 289 12.70 27.89 -2.65
CA ILE A 289 12.65 27.08 -3.87
C ILE A 289 13.17 27.92 -5.04
N PRO A 290 14.14 27.42 -5.84
CA PRO A 290 14.65 28.13 -7.00
C PRO A 290 13.61 28.46 -8.07
N ALA A 291 13.78 29.62 -8.74
CA ALA A 291 12.95 30.00 -9.89
C ALA A 291 13.03 29.02 -11.06
N ASP A 292 14.17 28.35 -11.24
CA ASP A 292 14.38 27.36 -12.30
C ASP A 292 14.02 25.93 -11.87
N ALA A 293 13.33 25.76 -10.73
CA ALA A 293 12.91 24.44 -10.27
C ALA A 293 12.00 23.78 -11.31
N THR A 294 12.41 22.58 -11.77
CA THR A 294 11.64 21.76 -12.72
C THR A 294 10.64 20.84 -12.01
N PHE A 295 10.80 20.67 -10.71
CA PHE A 295 9.85 20.04 -9.82
C PHE A 295 9.81 20.83 -8.51
N ALA A 296 8.61 21.05 -7.98
CA ALA A 296 8.42 21.53 -6.61
C ALA A 296 7.19 20.88 -5.99
N ALA A 297 7.32 20.42 -4.75
CA ALA A 297 6.22 19.98 -3.91
C ALA A 297 6.33 20.66 -2.55
N VAL A 298 5.26 21.28 -2.10
CA VAL A 298 5.18 22.02 -0.83
C VAL A 298 3.97 21.53 -0.08
N GLY A 299 4.12 21.26 1.21
CA GLY A 299 3.05 20.69 2.02
C GLY A 299 3.35 20.76 3.51
N GLN A 300 2.49 20.11 4.29
CA GLN A 300 2.57 20.12 5.75
C GLN A 300 2.72 18.70 6.29
N PHE A 301 3.65 18.55 7.23
CA PHE A 301 3.88 17.35 8.00
C PHE A 301 4.53 17.71 9.34
N ASP A 302 3.77 17.51 10.42
CA ASP A 302 4.23 17.73 11.79
C ASP A 302 4.58 16.38 12.44
N ALA A 303 5.89 16.06 12.42
CA ALA A 303 6.40 14.79 12.92
C ALA A 303 6.25 14.66 14.45
N ALA A 304 6.46 15.75 15.20
CA ALA A 304 6.33 15.76 16.64
C ALA A 304 4.87 15.50 17.05
N ARG A 305 3.93 16.22 16.45
CA ARG A 305 2.50 16.03 16.68
C ARG A 305 2.06 14.63 16.29
N LEU A 306 2.53 14.07 15.18
CA LEU A 306 2.22 12.69 14.79
C LEU A 306 2.63 11.69 15.88
N VAL A 307 3.87 11.78 16.38
CA VAL A 307 4.37 10.87 17.44
C VAL A 307 3.56 11.04 18.73
N THR A 308 3.29 12.29 19.15
CA THR A 308 2.47 12.58 20.33
C THR A 308 1.04 12.06 20.19
N ARG A 309 0.42 12.22 19.01
CA ARG A 309 -0.92 11.67 18.74
C ARG A 309 -0.93 10.15 18.73
N LEU A 310 0.05 9.49 18.13
CA LEU A 310 0.16 8.02 18.16
C LEU A 310 0.27 7.49 19.60
N ARG A 311 1.03 8.18 20.45
CA ARG A 311 1.13 7.88 21.88
C ARG A 311 -0.22 8.03 22.60
N GLU A 312 -0.95 9.12 22.35
CA GLU A 312 -2.27 9.36 22.94
C GLU A 312 -3.30 8.32 22.48
N ILE A 313 -3.32 8.01 21.18
CA ILE A 313 -4.17 6.97 20.60
C ILE A 313 -3.87 5.61 21.22
N ALA A 314 -2.58 5.26 21.39
CA ALA A 314 -2.18 4.04 22.08
C ALA A 314 -2.78 3.98 23.50
N GLY A 315 -2.77 5.08 24.25
CA GLY A 315 -3.35 5.17 25.59
C GLY A 315 -4.87 5.10 25.63
N GLN A 316 -5.54 5.73 24.66
CA GLN A 316 -6.98 5.63 24.52
C GLN A 316 -7.40 4.17 24.26
N ILE A 317 -6.65 3.45 23.42
CA ILE A 317 -6.90 2.03 23.12
C ILE A 317 -6.57 1.17 24.35
N ASP A 318 -5.35 1.28 24.88
CA ASP A 318 -4.84 0.47 25.98
C ASP A 318 -3.74 1.20 26.78
N PRO A 319 -3.95 1.46 28.09
CA PRO A 319 -2.92 2.03 28.95
C PRO A 319 -1.60 1.24 28.97
N GLN A 320 -1.62 -0.08 28.70
CA GLN A 320 -0.39 -0.86 28.56
C GLN A 320 0.33 -0.56 27.24
N ALA A 321 -0.39 -0.40 26.12
CA ALA A 321 0.20 -0.02 24.84
C ALA A 321 0.91 1.33 24.92
N GLN A 322 0.32 2.31 25.63
CA GLN A 322 0.98 3.59 25.89
C GLN A 322 2.26 3.44 26.72
N ARG A 323 2.25 2.60 27.77
CA ARG A 323 3.46 2.32 28.56
C ARG A 323 4.56 1.69 27.71
N VAL A 324 4.23 0.77 26.82
CA VAL A 324 5.19 0.19 25.88
C VAL A 324 5.71 1.25 24.92
N PHE A 325 4.85 2.12 24.40
CA PHE A 325 5.25 3.25 23.55
C PHE A 325 6.24 4.17 24.28
N ASP A 326 5.96 4.50 25.54
CA ASP A 326 6.82 5.32 26.40
C ASP A 326 8.16 4.63 26.68
N GLN A 327 8.17 3.31 26.91
CA GLN A 327 9.40 2.54 27.06
C GLN A 327 10.24 2.55 25.78
N VAL A 328 9.61 2.45 24.60
CA VAL A 328 10.30 2.54 23.31
C VAL A 328 10.89 3.94 23.12
N LEU A 329 10.11 5.00 23.37
CA LEU A 329 10.61 6.38 23.30
C LEU A 329 11.75 6.63 24.32
N GLY A 330 11.64 6.09 25.53
CA GLY A 330 12.70 6.14 26.54
C GLY A 330 13.96 5.40 26.10
N GLY A 331 13.81 4.23 25.48
CA GLY A 331 14.92 3.47 24.87
C GLY A 331 15.60 4.24 23.74
N VAL A 332 14.81 4.89 22.86
CA VAL A 332 15.34 5.78 21.82
C VAL A 332 16.07 6.96 22.44
N GLN A 333 15.50 7.59 23.47
CA GLN A 333 16.11 8.71 24.18
C GLN A 333 17.47 8.33 24.78
N LEU A 334 17.57 7.15 25.42
CA LEU A 334 18.82 6.61 25.91
C LEU A 334 19.82 6.36 24.77
N ALA A 335 19.34 5.80 23.66
CA ALA A 335 20.17 5.50 22.50
C ALA A 335 20.72 6.75 21.82
N ILE A 336 19.94 7.84 21.73
CA ILE A 336 20.34 9.06 21.02
C ILE A 336 20.84 10.19 21.95
N ALA A 337 20.76 10.00 23.27
CA ALA A 337 21.09 10.97 24.32
C ALA A 337 20.36 12.33 24.21
N LYS A 338 19.19 12.34 23.58
CA LYS A 338 18.31 13.49 23.35
C LYS A 338 16.86 13.03 23.44
N ASN A 339 15.94 13.88 23.89
CA ASN A 339 14.52 13.54 23.83
C ASN A 339 14.09 13.53 22.35
N PRO A 340 13.62 12.38 21.82
CA PRO A 340 13.30 12.27 20.40
C PRO A 340 12.17 13.20 19.97
N VAL A 341 11.22 13.53 20.85
CA VAL A 341 10.13 14.46 20.52
C VAL A 341 10.60 15.88 20.73
N THR A 342 10.95 16.26 21.95
CA THR A 342 11.15 17.67 22.30
C THR A 342 12.47 18.26 21.79
N ASP A 343 13.53 17.45 21.68
CA ASP A 343 14.83 17.93 21.26
C ASP A 343 15.10 17.74 19.78
N VAL A 344 14.42 16.79 19.13
CA VAL A 344 14.72 16.42 17.73
C VAL A 344 13.57 16.76 16.78
N LEU A 345 12.32 16.41 17.11
CA LEU A 345 11.19 16.59 16.20
C LEU A 345 10.49 17.96 16.37
N GLU A 346 10.23 18.42 17.59
CA GLU A 346 9.58 19.72 17.84
C GLU A 346 10.35 20.92 17.26
N PRO A 347 11.69 20.94 17.22
CA PRO A 347 12.42 22.03 16.57
C PRO A 347 12.24 22.10 15.05
N LEU A 348 11.78 21.01 14.42
CA LEU A 348 11.44 20.98 13.01
C LEU A 348 10.08 21.62 12.81
N GLY A 349 9.95 22.49 11.81
CA GLY A 349 8.65 23.07 11.50
C GLY A 349 7.74 22.08 10.79
N ARG A 350 6.46 22.42 10.73
CA ARG A 350 5.46 21.60 10.01
C ARG A 350 5.49 21.75 8.50
N GLN A 351 6.06 22.82 7.95
CA GLN A 351 6.02 23.05 6.49
C GLN A 351 7.28 22.55 5.81
N TRP A 352 7.10 21.77 4.75
CA TRP A 352 8.16 21.12 3.99
C TRP A 352 8.04 21.48 2.52
N ALA A 353 9.18 21.70 1.88
CA ALA A 353 9.30 21.78 0.44
C ALA A 353 10.25 20.67 -0.05
N ALA A 354 10.03 20.20 -1.25
CA ALA A 354 10.95 19.35 -1.99
C ALA A 354 11.04 19.90 -3.42
N TYR A 355 12.24 19.98 -3.97
CA TYR A 355 12.42 20.46 -5.35
C TYR A 355 13.58 19.77 -6.07
N CYS A 356 13.52 19.79 -7.39
CA CYS A 356 14.64 19.55 -8.29
C CYS A 356 14.88 20.83 -9.08
N SER A 357 16.14 21.28 -9.18
CA SER A 357 16.52 22.50 -9.89
C SER A 357 17.85 22.29 -10.62
N PRO A 358 17.95 22.66 -11.91
CA PRO A 358 19.18 22.52 -12.68
C PRO A 358 20.34 23.31 -12.07
N SER A 359 20.09 24.52 -11.57
CA SER A 359 21.13 25.37 -10.98
C SER A 359 21.60 24.95 -9.59
N VAL A 360 20.82 24.12 -8.88
CA VAL A 360 21.16 23.65 -7.53
C VAL A 360 21.83 22.29 -7.55
N ALA A 361 21.11 21.25 -7.96
CA ALA A 361 21.55 19.86 -7.83
C ALA A 361 21.11 18.98 -9.01
N GLY A 362 20.65 19.58 -10.11
CA GLY A 362 20.17 18.90 -11.31
C GLY A 362 18.66 18.63 -11.28
N ASN A 363 18.16 18.09 -12.40
CA ASN A 363 16.73 17.87 -12.66
C ASN A 363 16.22 16.47 -12.33
N GLY A 364 17.08 15.60 -11.79
CA GLY A 364 16.72 14.22 -11.45
C GLY A 364 16.40 14.02 -9.97
N LEU A 365 15.78 12.89 -9.65
CA LEU A 365 15.47 12.48 -8.28
C LEU A 365 16.72 12.40 -7.40
N LEU A 366 17.87 12.02 -7.98
CA LEU A 366 19.16 12.02 -7.27
C LEU A 366 19.63 13.42 -6.84
N GLY A 367 19.13 14.46 -7.52
CA GLY A 367 19.36 15.87 -7.23
C GLY A 367 18.29 16.49 -6.33
N ILE A 368 17.33 15.72 -5.82
CA ILE A 368 16.24 16.28 -5.00
C ILE A 368 16.79 16.93 -3.73
N VAL A 369 16.26 18.10 -3.40
CA VAL A 369 16.51 18.82 -2.15
C VAL A 369 15.21 18.94 -1.40
N LEU A 370 15.16 18.42 -0.18
CA LEU A 370 14.09 18.67 0.78
C LEU A 370 14.51 19.83 1.66
N VAL A 371 13.57 20.72 1.95
CA VAL A 371 13.75 21.90 2.79
C VAL A 371 12.67 21.92 3.85
N ASN A 372 13.09 22.08 5.10
CA ASN A 372 12.21 22.35 6.22
C ASN A 372 12.59 23.70 6.83
N ARG A 373 11.59 24.56 7.04
CA ARG A 373 11.78 25.76 7.85
C ARG A 373 11.71 25.33 9.31
N LEU A 374 12.77 25.58 10.07
CA LEU A 374 12.86 25.17 11.46
C LEU A 374 12.08 26.14 12.36
N ASP A 375 11.32 25.60 13.31
CA ASP A 375 10.63 26.39 14.34
C ASP A 375 11.62 26.84 15.42
N ASP A 376 12.62 26.01 15.74
CA ASP A 376 13.75 26.36 16.61
C ASP A 376 15.10 25.96 15.98
N PRO A 377 15.68 26.83 15.14
CA PRO A 377 16.95 26.55 14.46
C PRO A 377 18.12 26.26 15.40
N ALA A 378 18.17 26.94 16.55
CA ALA A 378 19.27 26.80 17.51
C ALA A 378 19.22 25.42 18.19
N LYS A 379 18.04 25.00 18.63
CA LYS A 379 17.82 23.68 19.23
C LYS A 379 18.03 22.57 18.22
N ALA A 380 17.50 22.72 17.00
CA ALA A 380 17.72 21.78 15.90
C ALA A 380 19.22 21.59 15.59
N ALA A 381 19.97 22.69 15.47
CA ALA A 381 21.42 22.65 15.19
C ALA A 381 22.24 21.99 16.31
N SER A 382 21.81 22.12 17.57
CA SER A 382 22.45 21.48 18.71
C SER A 382 22.10 20.00 18.84
N ALA A 383 20.83 19.62 18.59
CA ALA A 383 20.32 18.29 18.91
C ALA A 383 20.44 17.28 17.76
N LEU A 384 20.15 17.68 16.51
CA LEU A 384 20.12 16.76 15.36
C LEU A 384 21.47 16.05 15.13
N PRO A 385 22.63 16.74 15.11
CA PRO A 385 23.91 16.07 14.92
C PRO A 385 24.19 15.03 16.01
N THR A 386 24.00 15.39 17.28
CA THR A 386 24.21 14.46 18.41
C THR A 386 23.28 13.26 18.32
N ALA A 387 21.98 13.49 18.07
CA ALA A 387 21.00 12.43 17.94
C ALA A 387 21.37 11.44 16.82
N MET A 388 21.80 11.95 15.67
CA MET A 388 22.15 11.12 14.52
C MET A 388 23.48 10.37 14.68
N VAL A 389 24.49 10.97 15.33
CA VAL A 389 25.73 10.27 15.68
C VAL A 389 25.41 9.07 16.56
N ASN A 390 24.63 9.31 17.61
CA ASN A 390 24.31 8.29 18.59
C ASN A 390 23.40 7.20 18.02
N LEU A 391 22.43 7.57 17.17
CA LEU A 391 21.62 6.61 16.41
C LEU A 391 22.47 5.73 15.48
N SER A 392 23.45 6.32 14.80
CA SER A 392 24.38 5.57 13.94
C SER A 392 25.25 4.60 14.75
N ASN A 393 25.74 5.01 15.92
CA ASN A 393 26.53 4.16 16.80
C ASN A 393 25.68 3.00 17.35
N TRP A 394 24.45 3.28 17.76
CA TRP A 394 23.50 2.27 18.22
C TRP A 394 23.17 1.26 17.12
N GLY A 395 22.89 1.73 15.90
CA GLY A 395 22.65 0.86 14.74
C GLY A 395 23.87 -0.01 14.39
N ALA A 396 25.09 0.53 14.49
CA ALA A 396 26.31 -0.25 14.28
C ALA A 396 26.48 -1.37 15.32
N VAL A 397 26.14 -1.13 16.60
CA VAL A 397 26.15 -2.17 17.64
C VAL A 397 25.11 -3.26 17.33
N ALA A 398 23.89 -2.88 16.95
CA ALA A 398 22.83 -3.83 16.60
C ALA A 398 23.15 -4.67 15.34
N LEU A 399 23.83 -4.09 14.35
CA LEU A 399 24.25 -4.81 13.13
C LEU A 399 25.48 -5.69 13.36
N ASN A 400 26.39 -5.28 14.26
CA ASN A 400 27.56 -6.08 14.64
C ASN A 400 27.16 -7.38 15.36
N SER A 401 26.03 -7.42 16.07
CA SER A 401 25.48 -8.68 16.62
C SER A 401 25.02 -9.68 15.54
N VAL A 402 24.95 -9.29 14.28
CA VAL A 402 24.54 -10.15 13.14
C VAL A 402 25.76 -10.64 12.33
N GLN A 403 27.00 -10.43 12.80
CA GLN A 403 28.26 -10.88 12.13
C GLN A 403 28.38 -10.51 10.63
N ALA A 404 27.72 -9.45 10.17
CA ALA A 404 27.66 -9.12 8.74
C ALA A 404 28.84 -8.25 8.24
N GLY A 405 29.74 -7.77 9.10
CA GLY A 405 30.84 -6.87 8.71
C GLY A 405 30.41 -5.51 8.13
N VAL A 406 29.10 -5.20 8.11
CA VAL A 406 28.53 -3.97 7.56
C VAL A 406 28.65 -2.84 8.59
N GLN A 407 29.31 -1.75 8.22
CA GLN A 407 29.40 -0.55 9.06
C GLN A 407 28.63 0.63 8.44
N ILE A 408 27.52 1.02 9.06
CA ILE A 408 26.80 2.25 8.75
C ILE A 408 27.25 3.31 9.77
N ARG A 409 27.96 4.34 9.29
CA ARG A 409 28.47 5.42 10.15
C ARG A 409 28.00 6.77 9.64
N LEU A 410 27.57 7.62 10.57
CA LEU A 410 27.43 9.04 10.31
C LEU A 410 28.82 9.64 10.07
N ARG A 411 28.94 10.40 9.00
CA ARG A 411 30.13 11.15 8.63
C ARG A 411 29.76 12.62 8.50
N SER A 412 30.78 13.47 8.49
CA SER A 412 30.60 14.87 8.14
C SER A 412 31.71 15.31 7.18
N THR A 413 31.42 16.34 6.40
CA THR A 413 32.37 17.00 5.51
C THR A 413 32.14 18.51 5.55
N LYS A 414 33.14 19.29 5.17
CA LYS A 414 33.01 20.74 5.03
C LYS A 414 32.87 21.11 3.55
N ILE A 415 31.79 21.79 3.20
CA ILE A 415 31.53 22.31 1.84
C ILE A 415 31.18 23.79 1.99
N ASP A 416 31.96 24.67 1.35
CA ASP A 416 31.77 26.14 1.41
C ASP A 416 31.60 26.69 2.84
N GLY A 417 32.40 26.18 3.78
CA GLY A 417 32.36 26.56 5.20
C GLY A 417 31.21 25.95 6.00
N MET A 418 30.27 25.24 5.36
CA MET A 418 29.17 24.54 6.01
C MET A 418 29.58 23.12 6.41
N THR A 419 29.21 22.70 7.63
CA THR A 419 29.31 21.29 8.04
C THR A 419 28.11 20.53 7.50
N VAL A 420 28.36 19.59 6.59
CA VAL A 420 27.35 18.72 6.00
C VAL A 420 27.49 17.34 6.61
N TYR A 421 26.43 16.84 7.22
CA TYR A 421 26.37 15.50 7.81
C TYR A 421 25.80 14.53 6.79
N TYR A 422 26.27 13.28 6.77
CA TYR A 422 25.76 12.27 5.83
C TYR A 422 25.98 10.84 6.30
N VAL A 423 25.12 9.93 5.84
CA VAL A 423 25.26 8.48 6.03
C VAL A 423 25.63 7.86 4.69
N GLY A 424 26.82 7.27 4.58
CA GLY A 424 27.27 6.65 3.33
C GLY A 424 26.62 5.27 3.11
N LEU A 425 25.81 5.13 2.06
CA LEU A 425 25.25 3.87 1.57
C LEU A 425 25.80 3.59 0.15
N PRO A 426 25.72 2.35 -0.38
CA PRO A 426 26.35 2.00 -1.65
C PRO A 426 25.92 2.83 -2.87
N ILE A 427 24.67 3.32 -2.89
CA ILE A 427 24.10 4.06 -4.05
C ILE A 427 23.93 5.55 -3.74
N ILE A 428 23.58 5.88 -2.50
CA ILE A 428 23.24 7.24 -2.06
C ILE A 428 23.98 7.58 -0.77
N ALA A 429 24.13 8.88 -0.50
CA ALA A 429 24.67 9.37 0.75
C ALA A 429 23.72 10.41 1.36
N PRO A 430 22.55 9.99 1.91
CA PRO A 430 21.60 10.89 2.53
C PRO A 430 22.30 11.84 3.49
N SER A 431 22.07 13.12 3.28
CA SER A 431 22.87 14.18 3.87
C SER A 431 22.00 15.36 4.25
N TRP A 432 22.46 16.14 5.23
CA TRP A 432 21.78 17.35 5.62
C TRP A 432 22.72 18.44 6.11
N VAL A 433 22.23 19.67 6.06
CA VAL A 433 22.88 20.87 6.56
C VAL A 433 21.82 21.83 7.09
N ILE A 434 22.11 22.53 8.18
CA ILE A 434 21.27 23.61 8.71
C ILE A 434 21.95 24.93 8.40
N ARG A 435 21.21 25.86 7.78
CA ARG A 435 21.70 27.19 7.44
C ARG A 435 20.54 28.18 7.34
N ASP A 436 20.74 29.38 7.86
CA ASP A 436 19.81 30.52 7.75
C ASP A 436 18.38 30.19 8.21
N GLY A 437 18.24 29.33 9.23
CA GLY A 437 16.94 28.91 9.77
C GLY A 437 16.26 27.74 9.04
N TYR A 438 16.92 27.15 8.05
CA TYR A 438 16.41 26.03 7.26
C TYR A 438 17.27 24.78 7.43
N LEU A 439 16.60 23.63 7.44
CA LEU A 439 17.22 22.32 7.27
C LEU A 439 17.10 21.91 5.80
N TYR A 440 18.23 21.68 5.15
CA TYR A 440 18.33 21.15 3.79
C TYR A 440 18.76 19.70 3.85
N ILE A 441 18.02 18.83 3.17
CA ILE A 441 18.31 17.39 3.07
C ILE A 441 18.45 17.04 1.60
N GLY A 442 19.46 16.25 1.26
CA GLY A 442 19.68 15.76 -0.10
C GLY A 442 20.20 14.33 -0.11
N LEU A 443 20.08 13.65 -1.24
CA LEU A 443 20.58 12.27 -1.39
C LEU A 443 22.11 12.19 -1.48
N TYR A 444 22.79 13.33 -1.58
CA TYR A 444 24.24 13.45 -1.52
C TYR A 444 24.67 14.77 -0.84
N PRO A 445 25.85 14.82 -0.18
CA PRO A 445 26.33 16.02 0.51
C PRO A 445 26.33 17.29 -0.34
N GLN A 446 26.69 17.17 -1.63
CA GLN A 446 26.71 18.29 -2.56
C GLN A 446 25.30 18.84 -2.84
N SER A 447 24.26 18.00 -2.84
CA SER A 447 22.88 18.44 -3.09
C SER A 447 22.36 19.26 -1.91
N ALA A 448 22.57 18.77 -0.67
CA ALA A 448 22.17 19.49 0.54
C ALA A 448 22.93 20.83 0.66
N ALA A 449 24.25 20.82 0.45
CA ALA A 449 25.07 22.03 0.48
C ALA A 449 24.68 23.02 -0.61
N ALA A 450 24.37 22.56 -1.83
CA ALA A 450 23.98 23.42 -2.93
C ALA A 450 22.67 24.16 -2.62
N GLY A 451 21.66 23.48 -2.06
CA GLY A 451 20.40 24.11 -1.64
C GLY A 451 20.62 25.20 -0.60
N ALA A 452 21.39 24.91 0.43
CA ALA A 452 21.74 25.88 1.48
C ALA A 452 22.52 27.09 0.94
N ARG A 453 23.47 26.85 0.03
CA ARG A 453 24.24 27.90 -0.64
C ARG A 453 23.36 28.76 -1.54
N TRP A 454 22.48 28.14 -2.31
CA TRP A 454 21.59 28.83 -3.23
C TRP A 454 20.73 29.85 -2.49
N GLN A 455 20.11 29.44 -1.38
CA GLN A 455 19.27 30.33 -0.58
C GLN A 455 20.01 31.58 -0.10
N SER A 456 21.26 31.41 0.34
CA SER A 456 22.08 32.51 0.85
C SER A 456 22.46 33.57 -0.20
N ARG A 457 22.28 33.28 -1.50
CA ARG A 457 22.59 34.20 -2.60
C ARG A 457 21.44 35.16 -2.93
N GLY A 458 20.24 34.94 -2.39
CA GLY A 458 19.07 35.78 -2.65
C GLY A 458 18.63 35.78 -4.13
N GLN A 459 18.81 34.65 -4.83
CA GLN A 459 18.39 34.50 -6.22
C GLN A 459 16.86 34.46 -6.35
N PRO A 460 16.29 34.71 -7.54
CA PRO A 460 14.85 34.64 -7.75
C PRO A 460 14.29 33.27 -7.34
N SER A 461 13.21 33.27 -6.56
CA SER A 461 12.53 32.05 -6.12
C SER A 461 11.45 31.61 -7.10
N ILE A 462 10.81 30.47 -6.81
CA ILE A 462 9.72 29.91 -7.61
C ILE A 462 8.54 30.87 -7.80
N ASP A 463 8.36 31.87 -6.93
CA ASP A 463 7.34 32.92 -7.11
C ASP A 463 7.60 33.82 -8.32
N SER A 464 8.82 33.82 -8.86
CA SER A 464 9.18 34.50 -10.11
C SER A 464 9.10 33.58 -11.34
N ASN A 465 8.89 32.27 -11.15
CA ASN A 465 8.70 31.32 -12.24
C ASN A 465 7.33 31.59 -12.89
N ARG A 466 7.35 32.05 -14.14
CA ARG A 466 6.14 32.42 -14.89
C ARG A 466 5.12 31.29 -14.96
N ASP A 467 5.58 30.07 -15.17
CA ASP A 467 4.75 28.91 -15.43
C ASP A 467 4.16 28.35 -14.12
N PHE A 468 4.92 28.39 -13.02
CA PHE A 468 4.41 28.13 -11.67
C PHE A 468 3.31 29.12 -11.27
N VAL A 469 3.55 30.43 -11.47
CA VAL A 469 2.58 31.49 -11.15
C VAL A 469 1.32 31.34 -12.00
N ALA A 470 1.47 31.08 -13.31
CA ALA A 470 0.35 30.84 -14.21
C ALA A 470 -0.48 29.61 -13.80
N LEU A 471 0.18 28.51 -13.43
CA LEU A 471 -0.48 27.29 -12.96
C LEU A 471 -1.25 27.55 -11.67
N ARG A 472 -0.64 28.21 -10.67
CA ARG A 472 -1.32 28.56 -9.41
C ARG A 472 -2.55 29.44 -9.66
N LYS A 473 -2.43 30.43 -10.54
CA LYS A 473 -3.54 31.31 -10.93
C LYS A 473 -4.69 30.51 -11.56
N ARG A 474 -4.37 29.56 -12.46
CA ARG A 474 -5.37 28.70 -13.10
C ARG A 474 -6.05 27.75 -12.11
N LEU A 475 -5.31 27.22 -11.14
CA LEU A 475 -5.86 26.34 -10.11
C LEU A 475 -6.77 27.08 -9.11
N GLY A 476 -6.58 28.39 -8.94
CA GLY A 476 -7.57 29.30 -8.35
C GLY A 476 -7.79 29.16 -6.85
N VAL A 477 -6.76 28.77 -6.09
CA VAL A 477 -6.81 28.60 -4.63
C VAL A 477 -5.87 29.61 -3.97
N ALA A 478 -6.43 30.52 -3.17
CA ALA A 478 -5.68 31.59 -2.53
C ALA A 478 -4.77 31.07 -1.39
N GLU A 479 -5.33 30.21 -0.54
CA GLU A 479 -4.68 29.69 0.67
C GLU A 479 -4.51 28.16 0.60
N PRO A 480 -3.63 27.65 -0.28
CA PRO A 480 -3.40 26.22 -0.37
C PRO A 480 -2.62 25.73 0.86
N VAL A 481 -2.94 24.51 1.31
CA VAL A 481 -2.16 23.78 2.33
C VAL A 481 -1.08 22.90 1.70
N ALA A 482 -1.18 22.63 0.39
CA ALA A 482 -0.14 21.95 -0.38
C ALA A 482 -0.17 22.37 -1.86
N ILE A 483 0.99 22.36 -2.51
CA ILE A 483 1.18 22.71 -3.92
C ILE A 483 2.14 21.68 -4.55
N SER A 484 1.86 21.21 -5.75
CA SER A 484 2.83 20.50 -6.59
C SER A 484 2.96 21.17 -7.95
N PHE A 485 4.17 21.17 -8.51
CA PHE A 485 4.53 21.75 -9.79
C PHE A 485 5.53 20.85 -10.51
N TYR A 486 5.33 20.67 -11.80
CA TYR A 486 6.15 19.88 -12.70
C TYR A 486 6.32 20.67 -14.01
N ASP A 487 7.56 21.08 -14.30
CA ASP A 487 7.93 21.67 -15.57
C ASP A 487 8.18 20.56 -16.60
N LEU A 488 7.09 20.00 -17.14
CA LEU A 488 7.16 18.87 -18.07
C LEU A 488 7.92 19.21 -19.36
N PRO A 489 7.81 20.41 -19.96
CA PRO A 489 8.68 20.79 -21.06
C PRO A 489 10.17 20.65 -20.73
N GLU A 490 10.62 21.13 -19.58
CA GLU A 490 12.02 20.99 -19.17
C GLU A 490 12.39 19.53 -18.88
N THR A 491 11.58 18.77 -18.12
CA THR A 491 11.93 17.39 -17.74
C THR A 491 11.80 16.39 -18.88
N ALA A 492 10.86 16.59 -19.80
CA ALA A 492 10.62 15.70 -20.93
C ALA A 492 11.53 16.00 -22.13
N LEU A 493 11.70 17.29 -22.50
CA LEU A 493 12.43 17.68 -23.71
C LEU A 493 13.92 17.90 -23.47
N ARG A 494 14.28 18.48 -22.32
CA ARG A 494 15.66 18.82 -21.99
C ARG A 494 16.25 17.90 -20.91
N GLY A 495 15.42 17.11 -20.24
CA GLY A 495 15.83 16.03 -19.35
C GLY A 495 16.00 14.69 -20.06
N THR A 496 16.25 13.63 -19.28
CA THR A 496 16.44 12.26 -19.79
C THR A 496 15.17 11.42 -19.71
N MET A 497 14.05 11.99 -19.25
CA MET A 497 12.88 11.18 -18.88
C MET A 497 12.21 10.52 -20.08
N TYR A 498 12.12 11.21 -21.21
CA TYR A 498 11.61 10.61 -22.44
C TYR A 498 12.39 9.34 -22.82
N GLN A 499 13.73 9.40 -22.73
CA GLN A 499 14.61 8.28 -23.04
C GLN A 499 14.48 7.14 -22.01
N GLN A 500 14.30 7.46 -20.73
CA GLN A 500 14.06 6.48 -19.67
C GLN A 500 12.70 5.78 -19.84
N LEU A 501 11.64 6.50 -20.24
CA LEU A 501 10.35 5.88 -20.54
C LEU A 501 10.43 4.97 -21.77
N MET A 502 11.19 5.35 -22.80
CA MET A 502 11.49 4.45 -23.91
C MET A 502 12.19 3.17 -23.42
N LEU A 503 13.20 3.30 -22.55
CA LEU A 503 13.88 2.14 -21.96
C LEU A 503 12.92 1.27 -21.14
N LEU A 504 12.06 1.88 -20.32
CA LEU A 504 11.04 1.17 -19.53
C LEU A 504 10.05 0.42 -20.43
N GLY A 505 9.66 1.02 -21.55
CA GLY A 505 8.84 0.36 -22.58
C GLY A 505 9.46 -0.94 -23.09
N ARG A 506 10.80 -1.04 -23.14
CA ARG A 506 11.51 -2.25 -23.58
C ARG A 506 11.46 -3.41 -22.58
N TYR A 507 11.04 -3.20 -21.33
CA TYR A 507 10.70 -4.34 -20.46
C TYR A 507 9.53 -5.15 -21.04
N GLY A 508 8.59 -4.49 -21.71
CA GLY A 508 7.54 -5.17 -22.50
C GLY A 508 8.10 -5.92 -23.71
N GLY A 509 9.19 -5.41 -24.30
CA GLY A 509 9.91 -6.04 -25.42
C GLY A 509 10.62 -7.34 -25.05
N LEU A 510 10.69 -7.74 -23.76
CA LEU A 510 11.04 -9.11 -23.40
C LEU A 510 10.08 -10.13 -24.02
N ALA A 511 8.84 -9.73 -24.27
CA ALA A 511 7.85 -10.55 -24.97
C ALA A 511 8.25 -10.83 -26.44
N ASP A 512 9.05 -9.97 -27.07
CA ASP A 512 9.59 -10.20 -28.42
C ASP A 512 10.46 -11.47 -28.46
N LEU A 513 11.18 -11.76 -27.36
CA LEU A 513 11.99 -12.98 -27.22
C LEU A 513 11.14 -14.26 -27.19
N PHE A 514 9.85 -14.13 -26.88
CA PHE A 514 8.87 -15.21 -26.88
C PHE A 514 7.95 -15.16 -28.12
N GLY A 515 8.31 -14.37 -29.13
CA GLY A 515 7.60 -14.25 -30.40
C GLY A 515 6.35 -13.35 -30.36
N ILE A 516 6.19 -12.52 -29.33
CA ILE A 516 5.07 -11.57 -29.21
C ILE A 516 5.62 -10.16 -29.43
N ALA A 517 5.41 -9.63 -30.63
CA ALA A 517 5.92 -8.31 -30.99
C ALA A 517 5.22 -7.19 -30.20
N LEU A 518 5.99 -6.40 -29.46
CA LEU A 518 5.50 -5.15 -28.86
C LEU A 518 5.19 -4.13 -29.96
N PRO A 519 4.01 -3.48 -29.94
CA PRO A 519 3.65 -2.52 -30.97
C PRO A 519 4.41 -1.21 -30.78
N GLU A 520 5.18 -0.81 -31.77
CA GLU A 520 6.03 0.40 -31.73
C GLU A 520 5.55 1.48 -32.72
N PRO A 521 5.49 2.76 -32.32
CA PRO A 521 5.96 3.29 -31.03
C PRO A 521 4.88 3.30 -29.94
N LEU A 522 5.20 2.88 -28.70
CA LEU A 522 4.28 3.05 -27.55
C LEU A 522 4.24 4.48 -27.02
N LEU A 523 5.36 5.17 -27.09
CA LEU A 523 5.51 6.58 -26.73
C LEU A 523 5.65 7.38 -28.03
N PRO A 524 4.86 8.45 -28.26
CA PRO A 524 4.99 9.25 -29.47
C PRO A 524 6.40 9.80 -29.66
N PRO A 525 6.85 10.03 -30.91
CA PRO A 525 8.10 10.74 -31.19
C PRO A 525 8.20 12.05 -30.41
N LEU A 526 9.41 12.40 -29.96
CA LEU A 526 9.64 13.53 -29.05
C LEU A 526 9.16 14.87 -29.63
N ASP A 527 9.32 15.08 -30.93
CA ASP A 527 8.87 16.29 -31.65
C ASP A 527 7.34 16.41 -31.71
N VAL A 528 6.63 15.28 -31.75
CA VAL A 528 5.17 15.25 -31.62
C VAL A 528 4.76 15.47 -30.17
N LEU A 529 5.38 14.77 -29.23
CA LEU A 529 5.11 14.93 -27.79
C LEU A 529 5.35 16.37 -27.33
N ALA A 530 6.39 17.03 -27.85
CA ALA A 530 6.75 18.42 -27.53
C ALA A 530 5.63 19.42 -27.77
N GLN A 531 4.73 19.14 -28.72
CA GLN A 531 3.59 20.01 -29.06
C GLN A 531 2.43 19.88 -28.05
N HIS A 532 2.47 18.86 -27.19
CA HIS A 532 1.36 18.48 -26.32
C HIS A 532 1.75 18.38 -24.84
N ILE A 533 2.90 18.94 -24.47
CA ILE A 533 3.35 19.02 -23.09
C ILE A 533 3.33 20.48 -22.62
N ALA A 534 2.85 20.64 -21.41
CA ALA A 534 2.78 21.90 -20.69
C ALA A 534 3.04 21.62 -19.20
N PRO A 535 3.35 22.65 -18.40
CA PRO A 535 3.49 22.51 -16.96
C PRO A 535 2.26 21.85 -16.33
N ALA A 536 2.51 20.95 -15.38
CA ALA A 536 1.47 20.23 -14.65
C ALA A 536 1.60 20.48 -13.15
N GLY A 537 0.54 20.23 -12.39
CA GLY A 537 0.62 20.31 -10.94
C GLY A 537 -0.72 20.22 -10.25
N SER A 538 -0.72 20.56 -8.95
CA SER A 538 -1.93 20.51 -8.13
C SER A 538 -1.85 21.48 -6.96
N VAL A 539 -3.02 21.83 -6.44
CA VAL A 539 -3.17 22.50 -5.15
C VAL A 539 -4.14 21.72 -4.29
N SER A 540 -3.88 21.69 -3.00
CA SER A 540 -4.79 21.14 -1.99
C SER A 540 -5.16 22.22 -1.00
N TRP A 541 -6.41 22.21 -0.54
CA TRP A 541 -6.93 23.11 0.50
C TRP A 541 -7.89 22.35 1.40
N VAL A 542 -8.23 22.96 2.53
CA VAL A 542 -9.02 22.35 3.59
C VAL A 542 -10.02 23.39 4.10
N ASP A 543 -11.25 22.97 4.36
CA ASP A 543 -12.27 23.74 5.04
C ASP A 543 -12.90 22.92 6.18
N ASP A 544 -14.03 23.37 6.72
CA ASP A 544 -14.76 22.66 7.78
C ASP A 544 -15.45 21.37 7.31
N GLU A 545 -15.68 21.20 6.00
CA GLU A 545 -16.32 20.00 5.44
C GLU A 545 -15.31 18.90 5.12
N GLY A 546 -14.10 19.27 4.68
CA GLY A 546 -13.11 18.28 4.27
C GLY A 546 -11.87 18.83 3.60
N CYS A 547 -11.21 17.95 2.85
CA CYS A 547 -9.97 18.22 2.14
C CYS A 547 -10.20 18.10 0.64
N TYR A 548 -9.63 19.02 -0.10
CA TYR A 548 -9.77 19.08 -1.54
C TYR A 548 -8.41 19.02 -2.21
N THR A 549 -8.38 18.51 -3.43
CA THR A 549 -7.21 18.61 -4.31
C THR A 549 -7.69 18.84 -5.72
N ARG A 550 -7.16 19.87 -6.37
CA ARG A 550 -7.37 20.15 -7.79
C ARG A 550 -6.04 20.03 -8.51
N ALA A 551 -6.02 19.27 -9.60
CA ALA A 551 -4.83 19.01 -10.39
C ALA A 551 -5.12 19.22 -11.88
N ILE A 552 -4.18 19.86 -12.56
CA ILE A 552 -4.21 20.07 -14.01
C ILE A 552 -2.93 19.49 -14.60
N SER A 553 -3.07 18.85 -15.75
CA SER A 553 -1.96 18.26 -16.50
C SER A 553 -2.34 18.12 -17.97
N PRO A 554 -1.40 18.10 -18.93
CA PRO A 554 -1.72 17.99 -20.35
C PRO A 554 -2.61 16.78 -20.67
N PHE A 555 -2.25 15.63 -20.12
CA PHE A 555 -3.00 14.37 -20.28
C PHE A 555 -2.79 13.46 -19.06
N PRO A 556 -3.69 12.48 -18.82
CA PRO A 556 -3.51 11.47 -17.77
C PRO A 556 -2.12 10.83 -17.80
N GLY A 557 -1.43 10.83 -16.65
CA GLY A 557 -0.10 10.24 -16.54
C GLY A 557 1.05 11.08 -17.11
N SER A 558 0.81 12.25 -17.70
CA SER A 558 1.86 13.16 -18.20
C SER A 558 2.93 13.52 -17.16
N LYS A 559 2.59 13.53 -15.86
CA LYS A 559 3.57 13.73 -14.78
C LYS A 559 4.67 12.66 -14.78
N LEU A 560 4.46 11.46 -15.38
CA LEU A 560 5.49 10.43 -15.55
C LEU A 560 6.64 10.91 -16.44
N LEU A 561 6.46 12.01 -17.17
CA LEU A 561 7.52 12.73 -17.88
C LEU A 561 8.44 13.54 -16.95
N SER A 562 8.36 13.29 -15.64
CA SER A 562 9.31 13.76 -14.63
C SER A 562 9.65 12.62 -13.67
N GLU A 563 10.91 12.51 -13.24
CA GLU A 563 11.35 11.44 -12.32
C GLU A 563 10.60 11.48 -10.97
N PRO A 564 10.45 12.66 -10.29
CA PRO A 564 9.61 12.74 -9.09
C PRO A 564 8.14 12.40 -9.36
N GLY A 565 7.67 12.64 -10.59
CA GLY A 565 6.35 12.23 -11.06
C GLY A 565 6.13 10.72 -11.05
N MET A 566 7.15 9.89 -11.27
CA MET A 566 7.03 8.43 -11.12
C MET A 566 6.75 8.01 -9.67
N LEU A 567 7.37 8.67 -8.70
CA LEU A 567 7.12 8.40 -7.27
C LEU A 567 5.75 8.94 -6.81
N THR A 568 5.30 10.04 -7.41
CA THR A 568 4.11 10.79 -6.95
C THR A 568 2.82 10.49 -7.71
N ASN A 569 2.88 9.96 -8.95
CA ASN A 569 1.69 9.60 -9.75
C ASN A 569 0.82 8.50 -9.14
N GLY A 570 1.31 7.81 -8.11
CA GLY A 570 0.53 6.87 -7.32
C GLY A 570 -0.43 7.50 -6.29
N ALA A 571 -0.53 8.84 -6.16
CA ALA A 571 -1.23 9.46 -5.03
C ALA A 571 -2.27 10.54 -5.40
N PRO A 572 -3.57 10.23 -5.28
CA PRO A 572 -4.32 10.64 -4.08
C PRO A 572 -4.39 9.51 -3.04
N ALA A 573 -3.85 8.34 -3.39
CA ALA A 573 -3.61 7.25 -2.45
C ALA A 573 -2.47 7.53 -1.45
N ALA A 574 -1.73 8.64 -1.43
CA ALA A 574 -0.73 8.86 -0.35
C ALA A 574 -1.37 8.89 1.06
N GLY A 575 -2.63 9.32 1.18
CA GLY A 575 -3.39 9.19 2.43
C GLY A 575 -3.80 7.74 2.74
N ALA A 576 -4.08 6.92 1.72
CA ALA A 576 -4.45 5.51 1.85
C ALA A 576 -3.24 4.55 1.93
N LEU A 577 -2.09 4.95 1.37
CA LEU A 577 -0.83 4.21 1.40
C LEU A 577 -0.18 4.31 2.78
N MET A 578 -0.44 5.37 3.56
CA MET A 578 -0.03 5.42 4.97
C MET A 578 -0.63 4.25 5.76
N VAL A 579 -1.84 3.80 5.43
CA VAL A 579 -2.45 2.57 5.99
C VAL A 579 -1.85 1.30 5.37
N GLY A 580 -1.47 1.35 4.09
CA GLY A 580 -0.81 0.25 3.38
C GLY A 580 0.65 -0.01 3.79
N ILE A 581 1.39 1.00 4.24
CA ILE A 581 2.78 0.89 4.74
C ILE A 581 2.80 0.29 6.15
N LEU A 582 1.68 0.33 6.88
CA LEU A 582 1.54 -0.37 8.16
C LEU A 582 1.25 -1.87 8.01
N LEU A 583 0.79 -2.34 6.85
CA LEU A 583 0.48 -3.76 6.63
C LEU A 583 1.71 -4.69 6.68
N PRO A 584 2.88 -4.34 6.09
CA PRO A 584 4.11 -5.11 6.27
C PRO A 584 4.58 -5.14 7.74
N SER A 585 4.43 -4.03 8.45
CA SER A 585 4.76 -3.92 9.89
C SER A 585 3.82 -4.76 10.75
N LEU A 586 2.51 -4.78 10.43
CA LEU A 586 1.51 -5.65 11.06
C LEU A 586 1.73 -7.12 10.72
N HIS A 587 2.13 -7.44 9.50
CA HIS A 587 2.45 -8.81 9.11
C HIS A 587 3.71 -9.31 9.83
N ARG A 588 4.77 -8.50 9.93
CA ARG A 588 5.95 -8.84 10.74
C ARG A 588 5.61 -8.94 12.23
N ALA A 589 4.84 -8.00 12.78
CA ALA A 589 4.43 -8.03 14.18
C ALA A 589 3.57 -9.26 14.52
N ARG A 590 2.64 -9.65 13.63
CA ARG A 590 1.85 -10.88 13.77
C ARG A 590 2.73 -12.12 13.73
N GLU A 591 3.69 -12.16 12.81
CA GLU A 591 4.62 -13.29 12.70
C GLU A 591 5.53 -13.39 13.94
N THR A 592 6.03 -12.26 14.47
CA THR A 592 6.75 -12.23 15.75
C THR A 592 5.88 -12.74 16.90
N ALA A 593 4.61 -12.33 16.98
CA ALA A 593 3.69 -12.81 18.00
C ALA A 593 3.39 -14.32 17.84
N ASN A 594 3.25 -14.81 16.62
CA ASN A 594 3.04 -16.23 16.32
C ASN A 594 4.26 -17.07 16.73
N ARG A 595 5.49 -16.56 16.55
CA ARG A 595 6.70 -17.24 17.04
C ARG A 595 6.75 -17.36 18.54
N VAL A 596 6.42 -16.29 19.26
CA VAL A 596 6.36 -16.30 20.73
C VAL A 596 5.33 -17.34 21.22
N LYS A 597 4.16 -17.40 20.57
CA LYS A 597 3.14 -18.42 20.86
C LYS A 597 3.62 -19.83 20.52
N CYS A 598 4.25 -20.04 19.37
CA CYS A 598 4.81 -21.33 18.96
C CYS A 598 5.84 -21.86 19.98
N ALA A 599 6.78 -20.99 20.39
CA ALA A 599 7.76 -21.31 21.42
C ALA A 599 7.10 -21.63 22.79
N SER A 600 6.03 -20.93 23.15
CA SER A 600 5.25 -21.20 24.36
C SER A 600 4.52 -22.55 24.29
N ASN A 601 3.97 -22.91 23.13
CA ASN A 601 3.35 -24.22 22.91
C ASN A 601 4.39 -25.33 23.07
N MET A 602 5.52 -25.21 22.37
CA MET A 602 6.59 -26.20 22.45
C MET A 602 7.20 -26.34 23.85
N ARG A 603 7.25 -25.26 24.65
CA ARG A 603 7.68 -25.34 26.05
C ARG A 603 6.72 -26.15 26.91
N GLN A 604 5.40 -25.99 26.71
CA GLN A 604 4.39 -26.81 27.39
C GLN A 604 4.54 -28.28 27.02
N ILE A 605 4.77 -28.59 25.73
CA ILE A 605 5.03 -29.96 25.29
C ILE A 605 6.30 -30.51 25.94
N GLY A 606 7.41 -29.76 25.97
CA GLY A 606 8.66 -30.17 26.61
C GLY A 606 8.50 -30.44 28.11
N GLN A 607 7.77 -29.59 28.84
CA GLN A 607 7.46 -29.79 30.25
C GLN A 607 6.62 -31.06 30.47
N ALA A 608 5.61 -31.29 29.62
CA ALA A 608 4.81 -32.50 29.68
C ALA A 608 5.62 -33.77 29.38
N MET A 609 6.61 -33.71 28.48
CA MET A 609 7.55 -34.82 28.24
C MET A 609 8.38 -35.16 29.48
N LEU A 610 8.88 -34.14 30.18
CA LEU A 610 9.66 -34.33 31.41
C LEU A 610 8.79 -34.89 32.54
N LEU A 611 7.56 -34.40 32.69
CA LEU A 611 6.60 -34.90 33.67
C LEU A 611 6.24 -36.36 33.39
N HIS A 612 5.91 -36.68 32.14
CA HIS A 612 5.66 -38.05 31.70
C HIS A 612 6.87 -38.96 31.99
N ALA A 613 8.09 -38.51 31.69
CA ALA A 613 9.29 -39.29 31.96
C ALA A 613 9.49 -39.55 33.47
N ASN A 614 9.20 -38.56 34.32
CA ASN A 614 9.26 -38.73 35.77
C ASN A 614 8.28 -39.81 36.26
N GLU A 615 7.07 -39.82 35.71
CA GLU A 615 6.02 -40.80 36.02
C GLU A 615 6.31 -42.20 35.43
N ASN A 616 7.06 -42.27 34.33
CA ASN A 616 7.29 -43.49 33.55
C ASN A 616 8.74 -44.01 33.64
N ARG A 617 9.35 -43.92 34.83
CA ARG A 617 10.69 -44.48 35.13
C ARG A 617 11.79 -43.97 34.18
N GLY A 618 11.70 -42.69 33.85
CA GLY A 618 12.62 -41.99 32.96
C GLY A 618 12.37 -42.25 31.48
N GLN A 619 11.28 -42.88 31.06
CA GLN A 619 10.96 -43.10 29.65
C GLN A 619 10.15 -41.92 29.09
N TYR A 620 10.61 -41.33 27.99
CA TYR A 620 9.79 -40.37 27.26
C TYR A 620 8.59 -41.07 26.60
N PRO A 621 7.49 -40.34 26.31
CA PRO A 621 6.32 -40.93 25.66
C PRO A 621 6.69 -41.51 24.30
N GLN A 622 6.01 -42.58 23.86
CA GLN A 622 6.29 -43.19 22.56
C GLN A 622 5.79 -42.33 21.40
N THR A 623 4.71 -41.57 21.62
CA THR A 623 4.08 -40.71 20.63
C THR A 623 3.71 -39.34 21.20
N LEU A 624 3.51 -38.32 20.36
CA LEU A 624 3.08 -37.00 20.82
C LEU A 624 1.69 -37.02 21.45
N GLY A 625 0.78 -37.85 20.92
CA GLY A 625 -0.58 -37.99 21.42
C GLY A 625 -0.61 -38.40 22.89
N GLU A 626 0.33 -39.20 23.38
CA GLU A 626 0.38 -39.62 24.80
C GLU A 626 0.52 -38.44 25.77
N LEU A 627 1.03 -37.30 25.31
CA LEU A 627 1.13 -36.09 26.13
C LEU A 627 -0.23 -35.43 26.41
N LEU A 628 -1.31 -35.84 25.73
CA LEU A 628 -2.67 -35.44 26.11
C LEU A 628 -3.07 -35.98 27.49
N MET A 629 -2.44 -37.06 27.96
CA MET A 629 -2.64 -37.58 29.33
C MET A 629 -2.08 -36.63 30.40
N GLN A 630 -1.24 -35.67 30.01
CA GLN A 630 -0.67 -34.63 30.86
C GLN A 630 -1.48 -33.33 30.77
N GLU A 631 -2.79 -33.46 30.54
CA GLU A 631 -3.79 -32.37 30.44
C GLU A 631 -3.49 -31.32 29.37
N LEU A 632 -2.71 -31.66 28.33
CA LEU A 632 -2.52 -30.79 27.18
C LEU A 632 -3.73 -30.84 26.25
N SER A 633 -4.10 -29.68 25.70
CA SER A 633 -5.09 -29.60 24.62
C SER A 633 -4.46 -29.96 23.26
N PRO A 634 -5.20 -30.62 22.33
CA PRO A 634 -4.76 -30.83 20.95
C PRO A 634 -4.30 -29.56 20.23
N GLN A 635 -4.82 -28.39 20.61
CA GLN A 635 -4.46 -27.09 20.05
C GLN A 635 -2.98 -26.72 20.27
N VAL A 636 -2.36 -27.24 21.33
CA VAL A 636 -0.94 -26.97 21.66
C VAL A 636 0.00 -27.58 20.61
N PHE A 637 -0.43 -28.64 19.90
CA PHE A 637 0.37 -29.34 18.88
C PHE A 637 0.34 -28.69 17.49
N ILE A 638 -0.32 -27.54 17.36
CA ILE A 638 -0.47 -26.77 16.12
C ILE A 638 0.40 -25.52 16.20
N CYS A 639 1.16 -25.25 15.14
CA CYS A 639 1.93 -24.02 15.01
C CYS A 639 0.98 -22.87 14.59
N PRO A 640 0.97 -21.72 15.29
CA PRO A 640 0.10 -20.59 14.94
C PRO A 640 0.32 -19.99 13.54
N SER A 641 1.44 -20.30 12.87
CA SER A 641 1.74 -19.86 11.51
C SER A 641 1.51 -20.94 10.44
N SER A 642 1.09 -22.16 10.82
CA SER A 642 0.76 -23.23 9.87
C SER A 642 -0.66 -23.06 9.27
N ARG A 643 -1.01 -23.94 8.32
CA ARG A 643 -2.38 -24.05 7.78
C ARG A 643 -3.22 -25.10 8.49
N THR A 644 -2.64 -25.82 9.46
CA THR A 644 -3.31 -26.90 10.19
C THR A 644 -4.40 -26.30 11.08
N GLN A 645 -5.62 -26.83 10.98
CA GLN A 645 -6.75 -26.42 11.79
C GLN A 645 -7.24 -27.60 12.62
N LEU A 646 -7.55 -27.37 13.89
CA LEU A 646 -8.17 -28.38 14.75
C LEU A 646 -9.64 -28.55 14.31
N PRO A 647 -10.06 -29.74 13.84
CA PRO A 647 -11.45 -29.97 13.49
C PRO A 647 -12.32 -29.91 14.76
N PRO A 648 -13.51 -29.25 14.72
CA PRO A 648 -14.40 -29.16 15.90
C PRO A 648 -14.79 -30.51 16.49
N GLU A 649 -14.84 -31.55 15.65
CA GLU A 649 -15.19 -32.91 16.07
C GLU A 649 -14.12 -33.53 16.97
N ILE A 650 -12.85 -33.10 16.84
CA ILE A 650 -11.73 -33.64 17.64
C ILE A 650 -11.78 -33.10 19.07
N ASP A 651 -12.19 -31.86 19.28
CA ASP A 651 -12.26 -31.24 20.61
C ASP A 651 -13.29 -31.95 21.51
N ALA A 652 -14.36 -32.48 20.93
CA ALA A 652 -15.39 -33.26 21.62
C ALA A 652 -15.18 -34.79 21.54
N ALA A 653 -14.14 -35.26 20.85
CA ALA A 653 -13.88 -36.68 20.69
C ALA A 653 -13.26 -37.30 21.95
N ASP A 654 -13.29 -38.63 22.04
CA ASP A 654 -12.57 -39.33 23.10
C ASP A 654 -11.05 -39.16 22.99
N LEU A 655 -10.35 -39.40 24.11
CA LEU A 655 -8.91 -39.23 24.20
C LEU A 655 -8.15 -40.05 23.12
N ARG A 656 -8.63 -41.25 22.79
CA ARG A 656 -7.97 -42.12 21.81
C ARG A 656 -8.02 -41.51 20.40
N ALA A 657 -9.18 -40.97 20.01
CA ALA A 657 -9.34 -40.27 18.74
C ALA A 657 -8.50 -38.99 18.69
N GLN A 658 -8.44 -38.24 19.79
CA GLN A 658 -7.58 -37.05 19.91
C GLN A 658 -6.09 -37.40 19.76
N MET A 659 -5.62 -38.46 20.44
CA MET A 659 -4.24 -38.95 20.34
C MET A 659 -3.88 -39.34 18.91
N ALA A 660 -4.77 -40.09 18.23
CA ALA A 660 -4.56 -40.49 16.84
C ALA A 660 -4.49 -39.26 15.90
N TRP A 661 -5.34 -38.26 16.13
CA TRP A 661 -5.33 -37.03 15.35
C TRP A 661 -4.04 -36.23 15.55
N VAL A 662 -3.61 -36.03 16.81
CA VAL A 662 -2.35 -35.32 17.13
C VAL A 662 -1.17 -36.01 16.48
N ASN A 663 -1.08 -37.34 16.57
CA ASN A 663 0.01 -38.11 15.97
C ASN A 663 0.08 -37.98 14.45
N ALA A 664 -1.05 -37.80 13.77
CA ALA A 664 -1.11 -37.65 12.32
C ALA A 664 -0.92 -36.19 11.85
N ASN A 665 -1.34 -35.21 12.64
CA ASN A 665 -1.52 -33.82 12.17
C ASN A 665 -0.67 -32.77 12.91
N ALA A 666 0.08 -33.13 13.95
CA ALA A 666 0.92 -32.17 14.68
C ALA A 666 1.90 -31.43 13.75
N ASP A 667 2.15 -30.16 14.04
CA ASP A 667 3.07 -29.31 13.28
C ASP A 667 4.52 -29.40 13.77
N TYR A 668 4.77 -30.30 14.72
CA TYR A 668 6.07 -30.57 15.33
C TYR A 668 6.51 -32.00 15.02
N VAL A 669 7.82 -32.19 14.84
CA VAL A 669 8.45 -33.50 14.63
C VAL A 669 9.06 -33.97 15.94
N TYR A 670 8.57 -35.11 16.42
CA TYR A 670 8.95 -35.69 17.70
C TYR A 670 10.08 -36.71 17.56
N LEU A 671 11.10 -36.57 18.40
CA LEU A 671 12.30 -37.41 18.44
C LEU A 671 12.51 -38.08 19.80
N GLY A 672 11.59 -37.92 20.75
CA GLY A 672 11.70 -38.50 22.09
C GLY A 672 11.27 -39.97 22.19
N GLY A 673 10.56 -40.50 21.19
CA GLY A 673 10.06 -41.89 21.19
C GLY A 673 11.21 -42.90 21.40
N GLY A 674 11.02 -43.83 22.34
CA GLY A 674 12.03 -44.83 22.69
C GLY A 674 13.26 -44.31 23.45
N LYS A 675 13.38 -43.00 23.72
CA LYS A 675 14.48 -42.43 24.50
C LYS A 675 14.18 -42.40 26.00
N ARG A 676 15.24 -42.30 26.81
CA ARG A 676 15.14 -42.14 28.27
C ARG A 676 15.78 -40.85 28.73
N ALA A 677 15.12 -40.13 29.63
CA ALA A 677 15.58 -38.86 30.18
C ALA A 677 16.94 -38.96 30.88
N ASN A 678 17.23 -40.08 31.53
CA ASN A 678 18.51 -40.32 32.21
C ASN A 678 19.67 -40.72 31.27
N ALA A 679 19.38 -41.02 30.00
CA ALA A 679 20.38 -41.36 28.99
C ALA A 679 20.58 -40.22 27.97
N ALA A 680 19.74 -39.18 28.01
CA ALA A 680 19.83 -38.02 27.12
C ALA A 680 20.77 -36.96 27.72
N GLY A 681 21.65 -36.40 26.89
CA GLY A 681 22.40 -35.20 27.23
C GLY A 681 21.49 -33.98 27.20
N ALA A 682 21.79 -32.92 27.98
CA ALA A 682 20.97 -31.70 28.04
C ALA A 682 20.71 -31.06 26.66
N GLN A 683 21.62 -31.25 25.71
CA GLN A 683 21.56 -30.71 24.33
C GLN A 683 20.95 -31.69 23.31
N ASP A 684 20.37 -32.80 23.76
CA ASP A 684 19.68 -33.73 22.86
C ASP A 684 18.31 -33.17 22.46
N ILE A 685 18.01 -33.21 21.17
CA ILE A 685 16.75 -32.70 20.62
C ILE A 685 15.63 -33.73 20.87
N LEU A 686 14.53 -33.27 21.47
CA LEU A 686 13.31 -34.06 21.70
C LEU A 686 12.18 -33.71 20.73
N LEU A 687 12.10 -32.45 20.29
CA LEU A 687 11.03 -31.95 19.43
C LEU A 687 11.54 -30.78 18.60
N TYR A 688 11.15 -30.66 17.34
CA TYR A 688 11.38 -29.46 16.55
C TYR A 688 10.17 -29.13 15.68
N GLU A 689 10.07 -27.89 15.23
CA GLU A 689 8.99 -27.45 14.35
C GLU A 689 9.20 -27.93 12.90
N LYS A 690 8.13 -28.37 12.21
CA LYS A 690 8.21 -28.75 10.78
C LYS A 690 8.73 -27.58 9.94
N PRO A 691 9.66 -27.82 8.99
CA PRO A 691 10.18 -26.76 8.12
C PRO A 691 9.06 -26.07 7.33
N GLY A 692 9.13 -24.74 7.22
CA GLY A 692 8.20 -23.93 6.40
C GLY A 692 7.07 -23.25 7.18
N ASN A 693 6.78 -23.67 8.42
CA ASN A 693 5.75 -23.07 9.27
C ASN A 693 5.97 -21.57 9.55
N HIS A 694 7.22 -21.11 9.62
CA HIS A 694 7.60 -19.68 9.73
C HIS A 694 8.22 -19.10 8.45
N LYS A 695 7.69 -19.45 7.26
CA LYS A 695 8.09 -18.88 5.95
C LYS A 695 9.61 -18.91 5.66
N HIS A 696 10.30 -19.93 6.15
CA HIS A 696 11.75 -20.14 6.02
C HIS A 696 12.66 -19.16 6.80
N ASP A 697 12.12 -18.42 7.76
CA ASP A 697 12.94 -17.54 8.61
C ASP A 697 13.66 -18.33 9.72
N GLY A 698 13.08 -19.44 10.19
CA GLY A 698 13.66 -20.28 11.23
C GLY A 698 12.67 -21.30 11.80
N MET A 699 13.05 -21.97 12.88
CA MET A 699 12.22 -22.95 13.59
C MET A 699 12.58 -22.99 15.08
N ASN A 700 11.60 -23.39 15.90
CA ASN A 700 11.82 -23.66 17.32
C ASN A 700 12.28 -25.11 17.52
N ILE A 701 13.19 -25.33 18.47
CA ILE A 701 13.74 -26.63 18.86
C ILE A 701 13.61 -26.78 20.39
N VAL A 702 13.13 -27.94 20.84
CA VAL A 702 13.08 -28.33 22.26
C VAL A 702 14.17 -29.35 22.56
N TYR A 703 14.89 -29.10 23.64
CA TYR A 703 15.99 -29.93 24.11
C TYR A 703 15.59 -30.75 25.35
N ALA A 704 16.40 -31.75 25.68
CA ALA A 704 16.11 -32.71 26.74
C ALA A 704 16.11 -32.13 28.17
N ASP A 705 16.67 -30.94 28.37
CA ASP A 705 16.54 -30.17 29.62
C ASP A 705 15.26 -29.31 29.68
N GLY A 706 14.44 -29.35 28.62
CA GLY A 706 13.16 -28.63 28.51
C GLY A 706 13.26 -27.20 27.98
N HIS A 707 14.45 -26.70 27.64
CA HIS A 707 14.55 -25.37 27.03
C HIS A 707 14.09 -25.39 25.56
N VAL A 708 13.63 -24.22 25.09
CA VAL A 708 13.19 -24.01 23.71
C VAL A 708 13.98 -22.87 23.12
N GLU A 709 14.63 -23.11 21.99
CA GLU A 709 15.42 -22.12 21.27
C GLU A 709 14.89 -21.94 19.84
N PHE A 710 14.74 -20.69 19.40
CA PHE A 710 14.47 -20.38 18.01
C PHE A 710 15.79 -20.23 17.26
N LYS A 711 15.96 -20.96 16.15
CA LYS A 711 17.15 -20.86 15.30
C LYS A 711 16.79 -20.48 13.87
N PRO A 712 17.58 -19.61 13.21
CA PRO A 712 17.44 -19.36 11.78
C PRO A 712 17.55 -20.66 10.97
N THR A 713 16.85 -20.76 9.85
CA THR A 713 16.70 -22.03 9.10
C THR A 713 18.03 -22.71 8.79
N ALA A 714 19.05 -21.97 8.36
CA ALA A 714 20.36 -22.55 8.06
C ALA A 714 21.03 -23.20 9.30
N ALA A 715 20.99 -22.52 10.45
CA ALA A 715 21.55 -23.02 11.70
C ALA A 715 20.76 -24.22 12.24
N ALA A 716 19.43 -24.14 12.20
CA ALA A 716 18.57 -25.23 12.64
C ALA A 716 18.78 -26.51 11.80
N MET A 717 18.90 -26.36 10.48
CA MET A 717 19.11 -27.50 9.57
C MET A 717 20.48 -28.17 9.80
N GLN A 718 21.54 -27.39 10.05
CA GLN A 718 22.85 -27.94 10.42
C GLN A 718 22.78 -28.74 11.74
N GLU A 719 22.02 -28.25 12.70
CA GLU A 719 21.88 -28.90 14.00
C GLU A 719 21.07 -30.20 13.92
N LEU A 720 19.99 -30.22 13.12
CA LEU A 720 19.23 -31.43 12.83
C LEU A 720 20.06 -32.48 12.10
N GLN A 721 20.90 -32.07 11.14
CA GLN A 721 21.84 -32.96 10.45
C GLN A 721 22.85 -33.59 11.42
N ARG A 722 23.36 -32.82 12.40
CA ARG A 722 24.31 -33.30 13.40
C ARG A 722 23.75 -34.46 14.23
N VAL A 723 22.44 -34.47 14.49
CA VAL A 723 21.77 -35.52 15.27
C VAL A 723 21.13 -36.61 14.39
N GLY A 724 21.41 -36.61 13.09
CA GLY A 724 20.85 -37.60 12.14
C GLY A 724 19.35 -37.47 11.89
N ALA A 725 18.73 -36.36 12.30
CA ALA A 725 17.33 -36.08 12.01
C ALA A 725 17.20 -35.59 10.57
N THR A 726 16.59 -36.40 9.69
CA THR A 726 16.27 -35.97 8.34
C THR A 726 14.91 -35.26 8.38
N PRO A 727 14.82 -33.95 8.08
CA PRO A 727 13.54 -33.27 8.05
C PRO A 727 12.66 -33.86 6.94
N PRO A 728 11.33 -33.95 7.15
CA PRO A 728 10.42 -34.37 6.09
C PRO A 728 10.55 -33.41 4.90
N GLN A 729 10.57 -33.96 3.67
CA GLN A 729 10.50 -33.13 2.47
C GLN A 729 9.16 -32.38 2.44
N PRO A 730 9.15 -31.12 1.96
CA PRO A 730 7.97 -30.26 1.97
C PRO A 730 6.80 -30.80 1.17
#